data_AF-G7P6C2-F1
#
_entry.id   AF-G7P6C2-F1
#
_cell.length_a   1.000
_cell.length_b   1.000
_cell.length_c   1.000
_cell.angle_alpha   90.00
_cell.angle_beta   90.00
_cell.angle_gamma   90.00
#
_symmetry.space_group_name_H-M   'P 1'
#
loop_
_entity.id
_entity.type
_entity.pdbx_description
1 polymer ?
#
loop_
_entity_poly.entity_id
_entity_poly.type
_entity_poly.pdbx_seq_one_letter_code
_entity_poly.pdbx_strand_id
1 'polypeptide(L)'
;KIKVKFFLSSTLNRNQEIKELGELSPHWDNLRKNVLTHCDQMVNMYQDILTELSKETGSSFKSSSSKGEKTLEFVPVNLHLQRMQVHSPHLKDALYDVITVGAPAAHFQGFKNGGLRKLLHRFETERRNTGYQFIYYSPENTAKAKEVLSNINQLQPLVATHADLLLNSASQHSPDSLKNSLKMLSEKTELFVHAFKDQLVRSALLALYTARPGGVLKKSPSPKSSTEESSPQEQPPLMRRQDSIPHHSDYDEEEWDRVWANVGKSLNCIIAMVDKLIERDGGSEGSGSNNDGEKEPSLADSIPSHPREDWYEQLYPLILTLKDCMGEVVNRAKQSLTFVLLQELAYSLPQCLMLTLRRDIVFSQALAGLVCGFIIKLQTSLYDPGFLQQLHTVGLIVQYEGLLSTYSDEIGMLEDMAVGISDLKKVAFKIIEAKSNDVLPVVTGRREHYVVEVKLPARMFESLPLQIKEGQLLHVYPVLFNIGINEQQTLAERFGDVSLQESINQENFELLQEYYTIFMEKMPPDYISHFQEQNDLKALLENLHQNIQSKKRKNVEIMWLAATICRKLNGIRFTCCKSAKDRTSMSVTLEQCSILRDEHQLHKDFFIRALDCMRREGCRIENVLKNIKCRKYAFNMLQLMAFPKYYRPPEGTYGKADT
;
A
#
# COMPACT_ATOMS: atom_id res chain seq x y z
N LYS A 1 -4.69 10.06 -13.47
CA LYS A 1 -6.14 9.70 -13.58
C LYS A 1 -6.51 8.53 -12.67
N ILE A 2 -6.10 7.28 -12.95
CA ILE A 2 -6.49 6.08 -12.15
C ILE A 2 -6.27 6.28 -10.64
N LYS A 3 -5.05 6.67 -10.23
CA LYS A 3 -4.71 6.92 -8.82
C LYS A 3 -5.53 8.03 -8.16
N VAL A 4 -5.78 9.12 -8.88
CA VAL A 4 -6.61 10.24 -8.38
C VAL A 4 -8.06 9.80 -8.18
N LYS A 5 -8.62 9.01 -9.11
CA LYS A 5 -9.95 8.39 -8.96
C LYS A 5 -10.00 7.49 -7.72
N PHE A 6 -8.94 6.72 -7.47
CA PHE A 6 -8.84 5.90 -6.26
C PHE A 6 -8.88 6.75 -4.98
N PHE A 7 -8.07 7.82 -4.88
CA PHE A 7 -8.09 8.70 -3.70
C PHE A 7 -9.43 9.41 -3.51
N LEU A 8 -10.07 9.81 -4.61
CA LEU A 8 -11.41 10.40 -4.59
C LEU A 8 -12.43 9.40 -4.03
N SER A 9 -12.50 8.18 -4.60
CA SER A 9 -13.42 7.14 -4.14
C SER A 9 -13.16 6.75 -2.69
N SER A 10 -11.89 6.59 -2.29
CA SER A 10 -11.52 6.29 -0.91
C SER A 10 -11.95 7.38 0.07
N THR A 11 -11.80 8.66 -0.30
CA THR A 11 -12.26 9.79 0.53
C THR A 11 -13.78 9.86 0.60
N LEU A 12 -14.49 9.65 -0.51
CA LEU A 12 -15.96 9.61 -0.54
C LEU A 12 -16.52 8.49 0.34
N ASN A 13 -15.95 7.29 0.26
CA ASN A 13 -16.35 6.16 1.10
C ASN A 13 -16.16 6.50 2.58
N ARG A 14 -15.05 7.14 2.96
CA ARG A 14 -14.82 7.57 4.35
C ARG A 14 -15.84 8.62 4.80
N ASN A 15 -16.20 9.57 3.94
CA ASN A 15 -17.23 10.57 4.26
C ASN A 15 -18.58 9.89 4.49
N GLN A 16 -18.89 8.84 3.72
CA GLN A 16 -20.10 8.04 3.91
C GLN A 16 -20.08 7.30 5.25
N GLU A 17 -18.97 6.60 5.58
CA GLU A 17 -18.80 5.92 6.87
C GLU A 17 -18.98 6.89 8.06
N ILE A 18 -18.44 8.12 7.97
CA ILE A 18 -18.60 9.15 9.02
C ILE A 18 -20.06 9.65 9.13
N LYS A 19 -20.77 9.76 8.00
CA LYS A 19 -22.20 10.14 8.00
C LYS A 19 -23.07 9.06 8.64
N GLU A 20 -22.72 7.79 8.46
CA GLU A 20 -23.44 6.61 8.96
C GLU A 20 -23.22 6.31 10.45
N LEU A 21 -22.51 7.18 11.19
CA LEU A 21 -22.34 7.07 12.65
C LEU A 21 -23.66 7.20 13.46
N GLY A 22 -24.75 7.60 12.81
CA GLY A 22 -26.06 7.78 13.45
C GLY A 22 -26.19 9.08 14.22
N GLU A 23 -27.07 9.11 15.21
CA GLU A 23 -27.28 10.29 16.07
C GLU A 23 -26.15 10.44 17.09
N LEU A 24 -25.58 11.64 17.15
CA LEU A 24 -24.54 12.03 18.09
C LEU A 24 -25.02 13.25 18.89
N SER A 25 -24.48 13.44 20.09
CA SER A 25 -24.75 14.63 20.89
C SER A 25 -24.30 15.90 20.14
N PRO A 26 -24.84 17.10 20.45
CA PRO A 26 -24.55 18.32 19.70
C PRO A 26 -23.06 18.65 19.57
N HIS A 27 -22.26 18.35 20.61
CA HIS A 27 -20.82 18.54 20.58
C HIS A 27 -20.14 17.65 19.53
N TRP A 28 -20.43 16.35 19.56
CA TRP A 28 -19.86 15.36 18.63
C TRP A 28 -20.38 15.53 17.21
N ASP A 29 -21.62 15.96 17.04
CA ASP A 29 -22.19 16.24 15.72
C ASP A 29 -21.56 17.49 15.07
N ASN A 30 -21.28 18.54 15.84
CA ASN A 30 -20.53 19.70 15.33
C ASN A 30 -19.12 19.30 14.90
N LEU A 31 -18.47 18.43 15.67
CA LEU A 31 -17.15 17.89 15.33
C LEU A 31 -17.18 17.07 14.03
N ARG A 32 -18.20 16.20 13.90
CA ARG A 32 -18.48 15.44 12.67
C ARG A 32 -18.66 16.37 11.47
N LYS A 33 -19.48 17.41 11.59
CA LYS A 33 -19.70 18.42 10.53
C LYS A 33 -18.40 19.12 10.13
N ASN A 34 -17.56 19.49 11.11
CA ASN A 34 -16.25 20.10 10.83
C ASN A 34 -15.34 19.14 10.06
N VAL A 35 -15.25 17.87 10.48
CA VAL A 35 -14.45 16.84 9.79
C VAL A 35 -14.95 16.62 8.36
N LEU A 36 -16.25 16.46 8.18
CA LEU A 36 -16.87 16.27 6.86
C LEU A 36 -16.60 17.47 5.94
N THR A 37 -16.75 18.70 6.44
CA THR A 37 -16.49 19.93 5.67
C THR A 37 -15.08 19.93 5.08
N HIS A 38 -14.06 19.56 5.87
CA HIS A 38 -12.70 19.55 5.35
C HIS A 38 -12.40 18.33 4.45
N CYS A 39 -13.03 17.18 4.70
CA CYS A 39 -12.91 16.05 3.79
C CYS A 39 -13.58 16.35 2.44
N ASP A 40 -14.70 17.08 2.43
CA ASP A 40 -15.35 17.56 1.21
C ASP A 40 -14.46 18.55 0.45
N GLN A 41 -13.69 19.41 1.14
CA GLN A 41 -12.65 20.22 0.49
C GLN A 41 -11.61 19.35 -0.24
N MET A 42 -11.14 18.26 0.37
CA MET A 42 -10.23 17.32 -0.30
C MET A 42 -10.89 16.64 -1.51
N VAL A 43 -12.15 16.22 -1.39
CA VAL A 43 -12.93 15.65 -2.50
C VAL A 43 -12.95 16.62 -3.69
N ASN A 44 -13.27 17.89 -3.44
CA ASN A 44 -13.27 18.92 -4.47
C ASN A 44 -11.89 19.08 -5.12
N MET A 45 -10.81 19.09 -4.33
CA MET A 45 -9.44 19.16 -4.87
C MET A 45 -9.11 17.98 -5.79
N TYR A 46 -9.49 16.75 -5.43
CA TYR A 46 -9.27 15.59 -6.31
C TYR A 46 -10.12 15.66 -7.58
N GLN A 47 -11.36 16.15 -7.50
CA GLN A 47 -12.24 16.33 -8.65
C GLN A 47 -11.71 17.39 -9.62
N ASP A 48 -11.24 18.53 -9.10
CA ASP A 48 -10.63 19.60 -9.88
C ASP A 48 -9.40 19.06 -10.63
N ILE A 49 -8.50 18.37 -9.92
CA ILE A 49 -7.29 17.78 -10.52
C ILE A 49 -7.67 16.73 -11.56
N LEU A 50 -8.68 15.90 -11.31
CA LEU A 50 -9.12 14.91 -12.28
C LEU A 50 -9.70 15.55 -13.54
N THR A 51 -10.42 16.66 -13.39
CA THR A 51 -10.97 17.46 -14.48
C THR A 51 -9.85 18.06 -15.33
N GLU A 52 -8.87 18.71 -14.69
CA GLU A 52 -7.71 19.27 -15.39
C GLU A 52 -6.89 18.20 -16.10
N LEU A 53 -6.57 17.09 -15.42
CA LEU A 53 -5.88 15.97 -16.06
C LEU A 53 -6.67 15.39 -17.24
N SER A 54 -8.00 15.49 -17.24
CA SER A 54 -8.84 15.01 -18.34
C SER A 54 -8.79 15.90 -19.57
N LYS A 55 -8.48 17.19 -19.40
CA LYS A 55 -8.23 18.14 -20.50
C LYS A 55 -6.87 17.95 -21.16
N GLU A 56 -5.91 17.34 -20.45
CA GLU A 56 -4.58 17.05 -20.99
C GLU A 56 -4.66 16.05 -22.16
N THR A 57 -4.48 16.57 -23.36
CA THR A 57 -4.30 15.84 -24.63
C THR A 57 -2.88 15.97 -25.18
N GLY A 58 -2.02 16.72 -24.47
CA GLY A 58 -0.69 17.13 -24.90
C GLY A 58 0.42 16.09 -24.71
N SER A 59 1.57 16.53 -24.19
CA SER A 59 2.79 15.72 -24.02
C SER A 59 2.53 14.41 -23.28
N SER A 60 3.15 13.32 -23.74
CA SER A 60 3.06 11.99 -23.09
C SER A 60 3.73 11.92 -21.70
N PHE A 61 4.40 12.99 -21.26
CA PHE A 61 5.05 13.07 -19.95
C PHE A 61 5.02 14.51 -19.38
N LYS A 62 5.11 14.62 -18.04
CA LYS A 62 5.27 15.91 -17.33
C LYS A 62 6.71 16.41 -17.44
N SER A 63 6.93 17.53 -18.12
CA SER A 63 8.25 18.12 -18.31
C SER A 63 8.89 18.61 -17.01
N SER A 64 10.21 18.76 -17.01
CA SER A 64 11.00 19.27 -15.87
C SER A 64 10.75 20.76 -15.56
N SER A 65 10.30 21.55 -16.53
CA SER A 65 9.83 22.94 -16.34
C SER A 65 8.47 22.98 -15.67
N SER A 66 7.59 22.02 -15.99
CA SER A 66 6.24 21.89 -15.43
C SER A 66 6.19 21.25 -14.04
N LYS A 67 7.34 20.98 -13.39
CA LYS A 67 7.39 20.28 -12.09
C LYS A 67 6.54 20.96 -11.00
N GLY A 68 6.49 22.30 -11.01
CA GLY A 68 5.74 23.11 -10.06
C GLY A 68 4.30 23.43 -10.47
N GLU A 69 3.77 22.85 -11.55
CA GLU A 69 2.39 23.08 -11.96
C GLU A 69 1.40 22.31 -11.06
N LYS A 70 0.42 23.04 -10.50
CA LYS A 70 -0.60 22.49 -9.58
C LYS A 70 -1.45 21.39 -10.22
N THR A 71 -1.88 21.60 -11.46
CA THR A 71 -2.77 20.67 -12.18
C THR A 71 -2.11 19.32 -12.45
N LEU A 72 -0.78 19.30 -12.54
CA LEU A 72 0.04 18.11 -12.77
C LEU A 72 0.71 17.58 -11.50
N GLU A 73 0.31 18.03 -10.31
CA GLU A 73 1.01 17.69 -9.06
C GLU A 73 1.02 16.18 -8.77
N PHE A 74 -0.02 15.43 -9.19
CA PHE A 74 -0.09 13.97 -9.04
C PHE A 74 0.67 13.16 -10.12
N VAL A 75 1.22 13.83 -11.13
CA VAL A 75 1.89 13.19 -12.27
C VAL A 75 3.41 13.18 -12.02
N PRO A 76 4.09 12.03 -12.17
CA PRO A 76 5.54 11.96 -11.98
C PRO A 76 6.26 12.85 -12.99
N VAL A 77 7.26 13.59 -12.53
CA VAL A 77 8.08 14.44 -13.40
C VAL A 77 9.00 13.57 -14.24
N ASN A 78 8.99 13.76 -15.55
CA ASN A 78 9.99 13.22 -16.48
C ASN A 78 10.20 11.69 -16.43
N LEU A 79 9.12 10.93 -16.20
CA LEU A 79 9.13 9.46 -16.17
C LEU A 79 9.44 8.87 -17.56
N HIS A 80 10.54 8.11 -17.67
CA HIS A 80 10.98 7.45 -18.90
C HIS A 80 11.59 6.08 -18.62
N LEU A 81 11.46 5.14 -19.56
CA LEU A 81 12.26 3.93 -19.64
C LEU A 81 13.55 4.23 -20.43
N GLN A 82 14.70 3.91 -19.86
CA GLN A 82 15.97 3.79 -20.58
C GLN A 82 16.30 2.30 -20.73
N ARG A 83 16.36 1.83 -21.98
CA ARG A 83 16.73 0.45 -22.32
C ARG A 83 18.04 0.42 -23.08
N MET A 84 18.97 -0.43 -22.64
CA MET A 84 20.17 -0.80 -23.39
C MET A 84 20.07 -2.27 -23.75
N GLN A 85 20.05 -2.56 -25.05
CA GLN A 85 20.12 -3.91 -25.58
C GLN A 85 21.50 -4.12 -26.19
N VAL A 86 22.19 -5.15 -25.73
CA VAL A 86 23.55 -5.47 -26.16
C VAL A 86 23.52 -6.78 -26.90
N HIS A 87 24.01 -6.76 -28.14
CA HIS A 87 24.15 -7.94 -28.97
C HIS A 87 25.64 -8.23 -29.17
N SER A 88 26.03 -9.48 -28.97
CA SER A 88 27.42 -9.90 -29.13
C SER A 88 27.48 -11.24 -29.84
N PRO A 89 28.38 -11.43 -30.83
CA PRO A 89 28.58 -12.74 -31.44
C PRO A 89 29.13 -13.80 -30.46
N HIS A 90 29.75 -13.37 -29.36
CA HIS A 90 30.47 -14.23 -28.43
C HIS A 90 29.80 -14.37 -27.06
N LEU A 91 28.86 -13.48 -26.72
CA LEU A 91 28.16 -13.44 -25.45
C LEU A 91 26.65 -13.50 -25.69
N LYS A 92 25.91 -13.98 -24.69
CA LYS A 92 24.44 -13.97 -24.75
C LYS A 92 23.93 -12.54 -24.86
N ASP A 93 22.96 -12.32 -25.75
CA ASP A 93 22.25 -11.06 -25.84
C ASP A 93 21.65 -10.68 -24.48
N ALA A 94 21.79 -9.41 -24.12
CA ALA A 94 21.38 -8.91 -22.82
C ALA A 94 20.57 -7.61 -22.96
N LEU A 95 19.64 -7.43 -22.03
CA LEU A 95 18.74 -6.30 -22.00
C LEU A 95 18.74 -5.69 -20.60
N TYR A 96 19.08 -4.41 -20.52
CA TYR A 96 19.19 -3.66 -19.27
C TYR A 96 18.20 -2.50 -19.28
N ASP A 97 17.26 -2.55 -18.34
CA ASP A 97 16.25 -1.51 -18.15
C ASP A 97 16.55 -0.68 -16.91
N VAL A 98 16.43 0.65 -17.05
CA VAL A 98 16.46 1.62 -15.94
C VAL A 98 15.34 2.60 -16.12
N ILE A 99 14.54 2.82 -15.09
CA ILE A 99 13.45 3.79 -15.12
C ILE A 99 13.95 5.10 -14.53
N THR A 100 13.87 6.17 -15.30
CA THR A 100 14.26 7.49 -14.84
C THR A 100 13.03 8.29 -14.46
N VAL A 101 13.00 8.86 -13.26
CA VAL A 101 11.86 9.66 -12.78
C VAL A 101 12.31 10.75 -11.83
N GLY A 102 11.71 11.93 -11.90
CA GLY A 102 11.95 12.99 -10.94
C GLY A 102 11.61 12.49 -9.53
N ALA A 103 12.32 13.00 -8.53
CA ALA A 103 12.05 12.67 -7.14
C ALA A 103 10.57 12.90 -6.83
N PRO A 104 9.84 11.88 -6.32
CA PRO A 104 8.48 12.05 -5.86
C PRO A 104 8.42 13.18 -4.82
N ALA A 105 7.80 14.30 -5.18
CA ALA A 105 7.81 15.51 -4.35
C ALA A 105 6.64 16.44 -4.67
N ALA A 106 6.13 17.13 -3.63
CA ALA A 106 5.08 18.13 -3.77
C ALA A 106 5.68 19.51 -4.10
N HIS A 107 6.23 19.65 -5.31
CA HIS A 107 6.93 20.86 -5.74
C HIS A 107 6.07 22.13 -5.68
N PHE A 108 4.76 22.03 -5.95
CA PHE A 108 3.86 23.19 -5.90
C PHE A 108 3.62 23.67 -4.47
N GLN A 109 3.57 22.75 -3.50
CA GLN A 109 3.47 23.09 -2.07
C GLN A 109 4.77 23.64 -1.47
N GLY A 110 5.93 23.34 -2.08
CA GLY A 110 7.23 23.83 -1.65
C GLY A 110 7.79 23.17 -0.39
N PHE A 111 8.95 23.67 0.06
CA PHE A 111 9.80 22.99 1.07
C PHE A 111 10.31 23.92 2.19
N LYS A 112 9.77 25.15 2.30
CA LYS A 112 10.19 26.12 3.33
C LYS A 112 10.12 25.56 4.75
N ASN A 113 9.16 24.68 5.02
CA ASN A 113 8.93 24.06 6.32
C ASN A 113 9.44 22.60 6.40
N GLY A 114 10.28 22.19 5.45
CA GLY A 114 10.62 20.78 5.22
C GLY A 114 9.63 20.07 4.31
N GLY A 115 9.95 18.82 3.99
CA GLY A 115 9.11 17.86 3.31
C GLY A 115 8.42 16.90 4.26
N LEU A 116 7.79 15.88 3.68
CA LEU A 116 6.78 15.06 4.33
C LEU A 116 7.31 14.32 5.57
N ARG A 117 8.52 13.74 5.54
CA ARG A 117 9.11 13.05 6.70
C ARG A 117 9.17 13.96 7.93
N LYS A 118 9.70 15.17 7.78
CA LYS A 118 9.81 16.15 8.87
C LYS A 118 8.46 16.70 9.31
N LEU A 119 7.56 16.97 8.35
CA LEU A 119 6.22 17.46 8.64
C LEU A 119 5.39 16.43 9.42
N LEU A 120 5.48 15.14 9.07
CA LEU A 120 4.84 14.05 9.82
C LEU A 120 5.41 13.94 11.23
N HIS A 121 6.74 13.94 11.38
CA HIS A 121 7.37 13.87 12.70
C HIS A 121 6.99 15.04 13.60
N ARG A 122 6.98 16.27 13.06
CA ARG A 122 6.52 17.46 13.79
C ARG A 122 5.06 17.33 14.20
N PHE A 123 4.19 16.94 13.26
CA PHE A 123 2.78 16.74 13.52
C PHE A 123 2.55 15.69 14.64
N GLU A 124 3.24 14.56 14.60
CA GLU A 124 3.16 13.53 15.64
C GLU A 124 3.64 14.03 17.00
N THR A 125 4.68 14.88 17.04
CA THR A 125 5.22 15.45 18.28
C THR A 125 4.26 16.49 18.88
N GLU A 126 3.70 17.38 18.05
CA GLU A 126 2.67 18.35 18.47
C GLU A 126 1.42 17.63 19.00
N ARG A 127 1.03 16.52 18.35
CA ARG A 127 -0.09 15.65 18.75
C ARG A 127 0.10 14.99 20.12
N ARG A 128 1.33 14.85 20.62
CA ARG A 128 1.62 14.29 21.95
C ARG A 128 1.56 15.35 23.06
N ASN A 129 1.65 16.64 22.72
CA ASN A 129 1.90 17.72 23.68
C ASN A 129 0.68 18.57 24.05
N THR A 130 -0.48 18.40 23.40
CA THR A 130 -1.68 19.18 23.78
C THR A 130 -2.52 18.42 24.81
N GLY A 131 -2.79 19.06 25.96
CA GLY A 131 -3.66 18.54 27.03
C GLY A 131 -5.15 18.59 26.68
N TYR A 132 -5.92 17.58 27.09
CA TYR A 132 -7.13 17.09 26.40
C TYR A 132 -8.49 17.73 26.76
N GLN A 133 -9.36 17.76 25.74
CA GLN A 133 -10.83 17.90 25.78
C GLN A 133 -11.56 16.67 25.15
N PHE A 134 -10.83 15.57 24.85
CA PHE A 134 -11.32 14.37 24.13
C PHE A 134 -10.83 13.06 24.79
N ILE A 135 -11.48 11.93 24.50
CA ILE A 135 -10.95 10.59 24.83
C ILE A 135 -9.74 10.33 23.92
N TYR A 136 -8.54 10.28 24.51
CA TYR A 136 -7.34 10.02 23.73
C TYR A 136 -7.23 8.55 23.34
N TYR A 137 -7.22 8.29 22.03
CA TYR A 137 -6.74 7.03 21.49
C TYR A 137 -5.29 7.19 21.04
N SER A 138 -4.42 6.31 21.53
CA SER A 138 -3.02 6.24 21.13
C SER A 138 -2.91 6.00 19.60
N PRO A 139 -1.80 6.40 18.95
CA PRO A 139 -1.60 6.08 17.53
C PRO A 139 -1.62 4.57 17.26
N GLU A 140 -1.23 3.75 18.23
CA GLU A 140 -1.35 2.29 18.17
C GLU A 140 -2.81 1.85 18.13
N ASN A 141 -3.67 2.45 18.97
CA ASN A 141 -5.11 2.19 18.95
C ASN A 141 -5.77 2.65 17.64
N THR A 142 -5.38 3.80 17.09
CA THR A 142 -5.95 4.25 15.80
C THR A 142 -5.43 3.42 14.61
N ALA A 143 -4.18 2.95 14.66
CA ALA A 143 -3.63 2.00 13.70
C ALA A 143 -4.35 0.64 13.79
N LYS A 144 -4.58 0.15 15.01
CA LYS A 144 -5.32 -1.10 15.25
C LYS A 144 -6.77 -1.00 14.82
N ALA A 145 -7.43 0.15 15.02
CA ALA A 145 -8.78 0.41 14.50
C ALA A 145 -8.81 0.28 12.96
N LYS A 146 -7.83 0.86 12.26
CA LYS A 146 -7.70 0.74 10.79
C LYS A 146 -7.45 -0.71 10.36
N GLU A 147 -6.62 -1.45 11.09
CA GLU A 147 -6.34 -2.87 10.86
C GLU A 147 -7.60 -3.73 11.02
N VAL A 148 -8.33 -3.59 12.14
CA VAL A 148 -9.57 -4.32 12.40
C VAL A 148 -10.60 -3.99 11.31
N LEU A 149 -10.80 -2.72 10.97
CA LEU A 149 -11.67 -2.33 9.86
C LEU A 149 -11.24 -2.98 8.52
N SER A 150 -9.94 -3.08 8.25
CA SER A 150 -9.43 -3.76 7.06
C SER A 150 -9.77 -5.25 7.08
N ASN A 151 -9.53 -5.94 8.19
CA ASN A 151 -9.83 -7.36 8.37
C ASN A 151 -11.32 -7.64 8.20
N ILE A 152 -12.19 -6.77 8.74
CA ILE A 152 -13.65 -6.88 8.58
C ILE A 152 -14.04 -6.89 7.10
N ASN A 153 -13.50 -5.93 6.32
CA ASN A 153 -13.85 -5.80 4.91
C ASN A 153 -13.28 -6.94 4.04
N GLN A 154 -12.24 -7.63 4.52
CA GLN A 154 -11.70 -8.82 3.86
C GLN A 154 -12.44 -10.11 4.25
N LEU A 155 -12.72 -10.31 5.54
CA LEU A 155 -13.28 -11.55 6.07
C LEU A 155 -14.80 -11.65 5.82
N GLN A 156 -15.55 -10.55 5.91
CA GLN A 156 -17.00 -10.56 5.71
C GLN A 156 -17.40 -11.13 4.33
N PRO A 157 -16.82 -10.70 3.19
CA PRO A 157 -17.12 -11.30 1.89
C PRO A 157 -16.69 -12.76 1.76
N LEU A 158 -15.57 -13.16 2.39
CA LEU A 158 -15.08 -14.53 2.35
C LEU A 158 -16.02 -15.48 3.06
N VAL A 159 -16.47 -15.12 4.26
CA VAL A 159 -17.45 -15.93 5.01
C VAL A 159 -18.78 -16.03 4.25
N ALA A 160 -19.26 -14.93 3.66
CA ALA A 160 -20.45 -14.95 2.82
C ALA A 160 -20.29 -15.89 1.60
N THR A 161 -19.14 -15.83 0.93
CA THR A 161 -18.82 -16.70 -0.22
C THR A 161 -18.81 -18.17 0.18
N HIS A 162 -18.17 -18.51 1.31
CA HIS A 162 -18.15 -19.90 1.80
C HIS A 162 -19.52 -20.37 2.28
N ALA A 163 -20.35 -19.48 2.83
CA ALA A 163 -21.72 -19.79 3.17
C ALA A 163 -22.56 -20.12 1.92
N ASP A 164 -22.37 -19.38 0.82
CA ASP A 164 -23.02 -19.67 -0.46
C ASP A 164 -22.50 -20.96 -1.10
N LEU A 165 -21.20 -21.26 -0.97
CA LEU A 165 -20.63 -22.53 -1.41
C LEU A 165 -21.18 -23.73 -0.62
N LEU A 166 -21.45 -23.57 0.67
CA LEU A 166 -22.10 -24.59 1.48
C LEU A 166 -23.52 -24.86 0.96
N LEU A 167 -24.30 -23.81 0.67
CA LEU A 167 -25.64 -23.95 0.08
C LEU A 167 -25.61 -24.60 -1.30
N ASN A 168 -24.62 -24.26 -2.14
CA ASN A 168 -24.44 -24.92 -3.43
C ASN A 168 -24.03 -26.39 -3.31
N SER A 169 -23.26 -26.75 -2.27
CA SER A 169 -22.93 -28.16 -1.99
C SER A 169 -24.16 -28.92 -1.50
N ALA A 170 -25.04 -28.25 -0.75
CA ALA A 170 -26.30 -28.82 -0.28
C ALA A 170 -27.25 -29.13 -1.43
N SER A 171 -27.41 -28.23 -2.40
CA SER A 171 -28.26 -28.45 -3.58
C SER A 171 -27.74 -29.57 -4.50
N GLN A 172 -26.43 -29.86 -4.45
CA GLN A 172 -25.81 -30.96 -5.18
C GLN A 172 -25.87 -32.31 -4.45
N HIS A 173 -26.37 -32.35 -3.21
CA HIS A 173 -26.42 -33.56 -2.36
C HIS A 173 -25.08 -34.31 -2.28
N SER A 174 -23.96 -33.58 -2.17
CA SER A 174 -22.62 -34.18 -2.09
C SER A 174 -22.09 -34.10 -0.65
N PRO A 175 -21.99 -35.24 0.09
CA PRO A 175 -21.55 -35.24 1.49
C PRO A 175 -20.12 -34.70 1.68
N ASP A 176 -19.19 -35.10 0.81
CA ASP A 176 -17.79 -34.70 0.90
C ASP A 176 -17.60 -33.21 0.58
N SER A 177 -18.30 -32.70 -0.44
CA SER A 177 -18.29 -31.27 -0.77
C SER A 177 -18.91 -30.43 0.35
N LEU A 178 -19.99 -30.93 0.98
CA LEU A 178 -20.66 -30.27 2.09
C LEU A 178 -19.74 -30.19 3.32
N LYS A 179 -19.07 -31.29 3.69
CA LYS A 179 -18.08 -31.31 4.79
C LYS A 179 -16.91 -30.35 4.55
N ASN A 180 -16.35 -30.36 3.33
CA ASN A 180 -15.24 -29.47 2.98
C ASN A 180 -15.67 -28.00 3.02
N SER A 181 -16.84 -27.67 2.48
CA SER A 181 -17.39 -26.31 2.52
C SER A 181 -17.69 -25.85 3.95
N LEU A 182 -18.22 -26.73 4.80
CA LEU A 182 -18.46 -26.43 6.21
C LEU A 182 -17.16 -26.16 6.96
N LYS A 183 -16.14 -26.98 6.74
CA LYS A 183 -14.82 -26.79 7.35
C LYS A 183 -14.24 -25.42 6.99
N MET A 184 -14.26 -25.06 5.71
CA MET A 184 -13.80 -23.74 5.25
C MET A 184 -14.62 -22.60 5.85
N LEU A 185 -15.94 -22.73 5.91
CA LEU A 185 -16.83 -21.75 6.53
C LEU A 185 -16.50 -21.57 8.03
N SER A 186 -16.30 -22.67 8.76
CA SER A 186 -15.95 -22.66 10.18
C SER A 186 -14.61 -21.94 10.40
N GLU A 187 -13.57 -22.34 9.66
CA GLU A 187 -12.24 -21.72 9.75
C GLU A 187 -12.28 -20.21 9.47
N LYS A 188 -13.00 -19.77 8.41
CA LYS A 188 -13.10 -18.34 8.11
C LYS A 188 -13.94 -17.58 9.15
N THR A 189 -14.99 -18.20 9.69
CA THR A 189 -15.82 -17.61 10.74
C THR A 189 -15.03 -17.49 12.04
N GLU A 190 -14.17 -18.44 12.38
CA GLU A 190 -13.27 -18.37 13.53
C GLU A 190 -12.24 -17.24 13.39
N LEU A 191 -11.63 -17.08 12.21
CA LEU A 191 -10.74 -15.94 11.94
C LEU A 191 -11.48 -14.60 12.06
N PHE A 192 -12.71 -14.54 11.54
CA PHE A 192 -13.59 -13.39 11.71
C PHE A 192 -13.83 -13.11 13.19
N VAL A 193 -14.19 -14.11 13.98
CA VAL A 193 -14.40 -13.99 15.44
C VAL A 193 -13.11 -13.55 16.13
N HIS A 194 -11.95 -14.06 15.76
CA HIS A 194 -10.69 -13.65 16.36
C HIS A 194 -10.38 -12.16 16.12
N ALA A 195 -10.76 -11.61 14.96
CA ALA A 195 -10.49 -10.22 14.59
C ALA A 195 -11.18 -9.16 15.49
N PHE A 196 -12.26 -9.50 16.21
CA PHE A 196 -12.95 -8.56 17.12
C PHE A 196 -12.82 -8.90 18.60
N LYS A 197 -11.99 -9.88 18.99
CA LYS A 197 -11.67 -10.11 20.41
C LYS A 197 -10.83 -8.98 21.04
N ASP A 198 -10.51 -7.96 20.25
CA ASP A 198 -9.69 -6.83 20.67
C ASP A 198 -10.43 -5.92 21.68
N GLN A 199 -9.75 -5.61 22.79
CA GLN A 199 -10.25 -4.70 23.83
C GLN A 199 -10.58 -3.30 23.28
N LEU A 200 -9.93 -2.90 22.18
CA LEU A 200 -10.20 -1.67 21.47
C LEU A 200 -11.66 -1.59 20.98
N VAL A 201 -12.21 -2.67 20.42
CA VAL A 201 -13.59 -2.67 19.90
C VAL A 201 -14.58 -2.40 21.02
N ARG A 202 -14.39 -3.03 22.19
CA ARG A 202 -15.21 -2.78 23.39
C ARG A 202 -15.08 -1.33 23.86
N SER A 203 -13.85 -0.81 23.97
CA SER A 203 -13.63 0.58 24.37
C SER A 203 -14.24 1.59 23.40
N ALA A 204 -14.23 1.28 22.10
CA ALA A 204 -14.80 2.10 21.05
C ALA A 204 -16.33 2.09 21.09
N LEU A 205 -16.94 0.92 21.36
CA LEU A 205 -18.39 0.79 21.51
C LEU A 205 -18.91 1.62 22.68
N LEU A 206 -18.23 1.55 23.82
CA LEU A 206 -18.55 2.37 24.99
C LEU A 206 -18.40 3.87 24.66
N ALA A 207 -17.30 4.27 24.01
CA ALA A 207 -17.09 5.66 23.62
C ALA A 207 -18.20 6.17 22.69
N LEU A 208 -18.58 5.39 21.67
CA LEU A 208 -19.69 5.76 20.78
C LEU A 208 -21.02 5.83 21.53
N TYR A 209 -21.30 4.91 22.44
CA TYR A 209 -22.53 4.94 23.25
C TYR A 209 -22.63 6.22 24.08
N THR A 210 -21.56 6.60 24.78
CA THR A 210 -21.51 7.85 25.56
C THR A 210 -21.64 9.10 24.70
N ALA A 211 -21.25 9.03 23.42
CA ALA A 211 -21.37 10.12 22.48
C ALA A 211 -22.80 10.32 21.94
N ARG A 212 -23.71 9.36 22.14
CA ARG A 212 -25.11 9.48 21.72
C ARG A 212 -25.92 10.36 22.68
N PRO A 213 -27.00 11.02 22.23
CA PRO A 213 -27.80 11.94 23.05
C PRO A 213 -28.33 11.35 24.37
N GLY A 214 -28.58 10.03 24.42
CA GLY A 214 -29.05 9.33 25.63
C GLY A 214 -27.96 9.01 26.66
N GLY A 215 -26.67 9.13 26.32
CA GLY A 215 -25.55 8.80 27.21
C GLY A 215 -25.15 9.92 28.17
N VAL A 216 -25.73 11.13 28.02
CA VAL A 216 -25.47 12.28 28.88
C VAL A 216 -26.60 12.44 29.90
N LEU A 217 -26.40 11.90 31.10
CA LEU A 217 -27.11 12.23 32.35
C LEU A 217 -28.65 12.24 32.31
N LYS A 218 -29.27 11.08 32.60
CA LYS A 218 -30.46 11.07 33.48
C LYS A 218 -29.98 11.01 34.93
N LYS A 219 -29.60 12.15 35.51
CA LYS A 219 -29.62 12.27 36.98
C LYS A 219 -31.08 12.29 37.41
N SER A 220 -31.56 11.19 38.00
CA SER A 220 -32.86 11.14 38.67
C SER A 220 -32.93 12.22 39.76
N PRO A 221 -34.01 13.01 39.87
CA PRO A 221 -34.18 13.92 40.99
C PRO A 221 -34.50 13.09 42.23
N SER A 222 -33.58 13.04 43.20
CA SER A 222 -33.88 12.50 44.53
C SER A 222 -34.71 13.54 45.33
N PRO A 223 -35.66 13.12 46.19
CA PRO A 223 -36.55 14.02 46.90
C PRO A 223 -35.81 14.82 47.98
N LYS A 224 -36.30 16.04 48.23
CA LYS A 224 -35.75 17.04 49.15
C LYS A 224 -35.70 16.57 50.62
N SER A 225 -34.69 17.03 51.36
CA SER A 225 -34.82 17.46 52.75
C SER A 225 -34.06 18.76 52.97
N SER A 226 -34.75 19.73 53.56
CA SER A 226 -34.45 21.15 53.78
C SER A 226 -33.41 21.45 54.88
N THR A 227 -32.55 22.45 54.67
CA THR A 227 -32.46 23.68 55.52
C THR A 227 -31.58 24.76 54.87
N GLU A 228 -31.91 26.01 55.19
CA GLU A 228 -31.46 27.37 54.79
C GLU A 228 -29.92 27.63 54.85
N GLU A 229 -29.25 28.65 54.30
CA GLU A 229 -29.57 29.97 53.69
C GLU A 229 -28.30 30.55 52.99
N SER A 230 -28.46 31.62 52.19
CA SER A 230 -27.48 32.63 51.67
C SER A 230 -26.96 32.54 50.21
N SER A 231 -26.98 33.69 49.53
CA SER A 231 -26.71 33.99 48.11
C SER A 231 -25.51 34.94 47.96
N PRO A 232 -25.13 35.44 46.75
CA PRO A 232 -24.62 34.74 45.57
C PRO A 232 -23.20 35.26 45.16
N GLN A 233 -22.33 34.39 44.61
CA GLN A 233 -21.18 34.85 43.81
C GLN A 233 -21.09 34.01 42.53
N GLU A 234 -21.26 34.70 41.40
CA GLU A 234 -20.95 34.20 40.07
C GLU A 234 -19.45 33.92 39.96
N GLN A 235 -19.08 32.65 39.82
CA GLN A 235 -17.81 32.23 39.23
C GLN A 235 -18.11 31.22 38.13
N PRO A 236 -17.42 31.29 36.98
CA PRO A 236 -17.56 30.31 35.91
C PRO A 236 -17.07 28.94 36.42
N PRO A 237 -17.70 27.81 36.06
CA PRO A 237 -17.33 26.52 36.62
C PRO A 237 -15.95 26.10 36.10
N LEU A 238 -14.99 25.95 37.02
CA LEU A 238 -13.73 25.23 36.82
C LEU A 238 -14.04 23.77 36.47
N MET A 239 -13.79 23.39 35.21
CA MET A 239 -13.90 22.00 34.74
C MET A 239 -12.86 21.11 35.42
N ARG A 240 -13.34 20.09 36.17
CA ARG A 240 -12.51 19.02 36.72
C ARG A 240 -12.06 18.05 35.62
N ARG A 241 -10.78 17.67 35.65
CA ARG A 241 -10.16 16.57 34.89
C ARG A 241 -10.99 15.29 34.97
N GLN A 242 -11.30 14.68 33.83
CA GLN A 242 -11.76 13.30 33.72
C GLN A 242 -10.66 12.49 33.02
N ASP A 243 -9.71 11.99 33.83
CA ASP A 243 -8.54 11.21 33.38
C ASP A 243 -8.85 9.70 33.23
N SER A 244 -10.10 9.30 32.98
CA SER A 244 -10.46 7.88 32.90
C SER A 244 -11.69 7.64 32.02
N ILE A 245 -11.69 6.51 31.31
CA ILE A 245 -12.88 5.95 30.64
C ILE A 245 -14.04 5.99 31.65
N PRO A 246 -15.20 6.60 31.33
CA PRO A 246 -16.30 6.68 32.28
C PRO A 246 -16.83 5.27 32.55
N HIS A 247 -16.56 4.72 33.74
CA HIS A 247 -17.30 3.56 34.24
C HIS A 247 -18.70 4.04 34.64
N HIS A 248 -19.68 3.86 33.75
CA HIS A 248 -21.09 4.14 34.02
C HIS A 248 -21.91 2.85 33.91
N SER A 249 -22.73 2.63 34.94
CA SER A 249 -23.62 1.48 35.20
C SER A 249 -24.74 1.24 34.18
N ASP A 250 -24.90 2.12 33.18
CA ASP A 250 -26.03 2.12 32.24
C ASP A 250 -25.64 1.63 30.83
N TYR A 251 -24.37 1.26 30.63
CA TYR A 251 -23.93 0.55 29.45
C TYR A 251 -24.01 -0.95 29.74
N ASP A 252 -24.88 -1.64 29.04
CA ASP A 252 -24.99 -3.10 29.13
C ASP A 252 -23.78 -3.72 28.39
N GLU A 253 -22.66 -3.87 29.11
CA GLU A 253 -21.46 -4.53 28.59
C GLU A 253 -21.78 -5.93 28.04
N GLU A 254 -22.78 -6.60 28.61
CA GLU A 254 -23.23 -7.92 28.17
C GLU A 254 -24.02 -7.86 26.86
N GLU A 255 -24.53 -6.70 26.41
CA GLU A 255 -25.24 -6.59 25.14
C GLU A 255 -24.32 -6.90 23.95
N TRP A 256 -23.10 -6.36 23.97
CA TRP A 256 -22.10 -6.71 22.95
C TRP A 256 -21.74 -8.19 23.03
N ASP A 257 -21.51 -8.73 24.22
CA ASP A 257 -21.18 -10.15 24.38
C ASP A 257 -22.33 -11.08 23.93
N ARG A 258 -23.60 -10.66 24.07
CA ARG A 258 -24.78 -11.37 23.54
C ARG A 258 -24.84 -11.34 22.01
N VAL A 259 -24.71 -10.16 21.40
CA VAL A 259 -24.71 -10.00 19.93
C VAL A 259 -23.53 -10.78 19.31
N TRP A 260 -22.38 -10.69 19.97
CA TRP A 260 -21.18 -11.43 19.62
C TRP A 260 -21.34 -12.95 19.72
N ALA A 261 -21.94 -13.45 20.82
CA ALA A 261 -22.17 -14.88 21.04
C ALA A 261 -23.14 -15.50 20.01
N ASN A 262 -24.02 -14.70 19.40
CA ASN A 262 -24.97 -15.20 18.41
C ASN A 262 -24.29 -15.70 17.12
N VAL A 263 -23.14 -15.14 16.74
CA VAL A 263 -22.36 -15.63 15.58
C VAL A 263 -21.90 -17.07 15.82
N GLY A 264 -21.32 -17.34 16.99
CA GLY A 264 -20.88 -18.69 17.35
C GLY A 264 -22.04 -19.68 17.50
N LYS A 265 -23.15 -19.25 18.11
CA LYS A 265 -24.37 -20.07 18.20
C LYS A 265 -24.92 -20.42 16.83
N SER A 266 -24.99 -19.44 15.91
CA SER A 266 -25.48 -19.65 14.55
C SER A 266 -24.58 -20.62 13.76
N LEU A 267 -23.26 -20.49 13.85
CA LEU A 267 -22.32 -21.44 13.26
C LEU A 267 -22.52 -22.86 13.81
N ASN A 268 -22.66 -23.00 15.13
CA ASN A 268 -22.90 -24.31 15.75
C ASN A 268 -24.21 -24.95 15.30
N CYS A 269 -25.27 -24.16 15.07
CA CYS A 269 -26.51 -24.67 14.48
C CYS A 269 -26.31 -25.20 13.06
N ILE A 270 -25.50 -24.53 12.24
CA ILE A 270 -25.17 -24.99 10.88
C ILE A 270 -24.37 -26.30 10.95
N ILE A 271 -23.35 -26.38 11.82
CA ILE A 271 -22.55 -27.60 12.01
C ILE A 271 -23.46 -28.77 12.39
N ALA A 272 -24.29 -28.60 13.42
CA ALA A 272 -25.21 -29.65 13.88
C ALA A 272 -26.21 -30.07 12.80
N MET A 273 -26.69 -29.14 11.98
CA MET A 273 -27.59 -29.46 10.86
C MET A 273 -26.87 -30.25 9.77
N VAL A 274 -25.66 -29.86 9.39
CA VAL A 274 -24.86 -30.58 8.38
C VAL A 274 -24.53 -32.00 8.86
N ASP A 275 -24.12 -32.17 10.12
CA ASP A 275 -23.84 -33.48 10.70
C ASP A 275 -25.09 -34.37 10.65
N LYS A 276 -26.26 -33.84 11.03
CA LYS A 276 -27.54 -34.53 10.95
C LYS A 276 -27.92 -34.93 9.52
N LEU A 277 -27.68 -34.06 8.53
CA LEU A 277 -27.96 -34.37 7.13
C LEU A 277 -27.07 -35.50 6.60
N ILE A 278 -25.79 -35.51 7.00
CA ILE A 278 -24.82 -36.54 6.60
C ILE A 278 -25.12 -37.88 7.27
N GLU A 279 -25.44 -37.90 8.56
CA GLU A 279 -25.81 -39.12 9.29
C GLU A 279 -27.06 -39.79 8.70
N ARG A 280 -28.01 -38.99 8.25
CA ARG A 280 -29.28 -39.47 7.68
C ARG A 280 -29.13 -40.02 6.26
N ASP A 281 -28.14 -39.54 5.51
CA ASP A 281 -27.77 -40.06 4.18
C ASP A 281 -27.01 -41.39 4.30
N GLY A 282 -26.07 -41.49 5.25
CA GLY A 282 -25.34 -42.73 5.53
C GLY A 282 -26.19 -43.86 6.13
N GLY A 283 -27.34 -43.53 6.73
CA GLY A 283 -28.28 -44.51 7.31
C GLY A 283 -29.21 -45.20 6.33
N SER A 284 -29.28 -44.78 5.06
CA SER A 284 -30.19 -45.37 4.06
C SER A 284 -29.62 -46.55 3.28
N GLU A 285 -28.35 -46.93 3.45
CA GLU A 285 -27.72 -48.06 2.74
C GLU A 285 -27.46 -49.30 3.62
N GLY A 286 -28.03 -49.38 4.83
CA GLY A 286 -27.68 -50.40 5.82
C GLY A 286 -28.86 -51.18 6.42
N SER A 287 -29.65 -51.88 5.61
CA SER A 287 -30.51 -52.97 6.11
C SER A 287 -30.51 -54.14 5.13
N GLY A 288 -29.43 -54.92 5.17
CA GLY A 288 -29.41 -56.27 4.64
C GLY A 288 -29.82 -57.24 5.76
N SER A 289 -30.99 -57.86 5.61
CA SER A 289 -31.28 -59.13 6.28
C SER A 289 -32.12 -60.03 5.37
N ASN A 290 -31.62 -61.25 5.22
CA ASN A 290 -32.21 -62.41 4.55
C ASN A 290 -33.69 -62.63 4.88
N ASN A 291 -34.51 -62.96 3.85
CA ASN A 291 -35.24 -64.23 3.80
C ASN A 291 -35.97 -64.42 2.46
N ASP A 292 -35.85 -65.65 1.94
CA ASP A 292 -36.63 -66.24 0.84
C ASP A 292 -38.13 -66.39 1.20
N GLY A 293 -39.01 -66.33 0.19
CA GLY A 293 -40.35 -66.97 0.25
C GLY A 293 -41.54 -66.23 -0.40
N GLU A 294 -41.84 -66.61 -1.65
CA GLU A 294 -43.16 -66.75 -2.31
C GLU A 294 -44.22 -65.61 -2.48
N LYS A 295 -44.90 -65.71 -3.64
CA LYS A 295 -46.01 -64.92 -4.28
C LYS A 295 -47.26 -64.73 -3.39
N GLU A 296 -48.24 -63.81 -3.56
CA GLU A 296 -48.90 -63.09 -4.68
C GLU A 296 -49.71 -61.86 -4.08
N PRO A 297 -50.50 -61.04 -4.82
CA PRO A 297 -50.70 -59.60 -4.56
C PRO A 297 -52.08 -59.22 -3.95
N SER A 298 -52.18 -58.03 -3.34
CA SER A 298 -53.19 -57.00 -3.67
C SER A 298 -53.42 -55.92 -2.58
N LEU A 299 -53.58 -54.69 -3.09
CA LEU A 299 -54.42 -53.58 -2.64
C LEU A 299 -54.11 -52.82 -1.33
N ALA A 300 -53.73 -51.57 -1.57
CA ALA A 300 -54.03 -50.36 -0.80
C ALA A 300 -53.51 -50.30 0.64
N ASP A 301 -52.39 -49.58 0.82
CA ASP A 301 -52.54 -48.31 1.53
C ASP A 301 -51.47 -47.29 1.12
N SER A 302 -51.93 -46.06 0.98
CA SER A 302 -51.17 -44.92 0.49
C SER A 302 -50.26 -44.43 1.61
N ILE A 303 -49.00 -44.86 1.64
CA ILE A 303 -47.98 -44.16 2.44
C ILE A 303 -47.55 -42.96 1.59
N PRO A 304 -47.74 -41.71 2.06
CA PRO A 304 -47.17 -40.57 1.36
C PRO A 304 -45.65 -40.75 1.41
N SER A 305 -45.02 -40.90 0.25
CA SER A 305 -43.57 -40.78 0.12
C SER A 305 -43.18 -39.45 0.78
N HIS A 306 -42.50 -39.49 1.92
CA HIS A 306 -41.93 -38.30 2.51
C HIS A 306 -41.15 -37.57 1.41
N PRO A 307 -41.44 -36.29 1.13
CA PRO A 307 -40.67 -35.56 0.14
C PRO A 307 -39.22 -35.64 0.60
N ARG A 308 -38.32 -36.09 -0.28
CA ARG A 308 -36.88 -36.12 -0.04
C ARG A 308 -36.52 -34.70 0.42
N GLU A 309 -36.26 -34.54 1.72
CA GLU A 309 -36.10 -33.21 2.31
C GLU A 309 -34.90 -32.55 1.62
N ASP A 310 -35.14 -31.40 1.00
CA ASP A 310 -34.10 -30.66 0.32
C ASP A 310 -33.11 -30.13 1.37
N TRP A 311 -31.84 -30.54 1.25
CA TRP A 311 -30.77 -30.09 2.15
C TRP A 311 -30.63 -28.56 2.10
N TYR A 312 -30.93 -27.96 0.94
CA TYR A 312 -30.93 -26.52 0.75
C TYR A 312 -31.97 -25.83 1.63
N GLU A 313 -33.22 -26.29 1.63
CA GLU A 313 -34.31 -25.70 2.41
C GLU A 313 -34.05 -25.74 3.93
N GLN A 314 -33.32 -26.74 4.42
CA GLN A 314 -32.96 -26.82 5.85
C GLN A 314 -31.79 -25.92 6.23
N LEU A 315 -30.81 -25.75 5.34
CA LEU A 315 -29.61 -24.94 5.61
C LEU A 315 -29.81 -23.45 5.31
N TYR A 316 -30.67 -23.11 4.35
CA TYR A 316 -30.87 -21.74 3.90
C TYR A 316 -31.25 -20.76 5.04
N PRO A 317 -32.23 -21.06 5.92
CA PRO A 317 -32.57 -20.17 7.04
C PRO A 317 -31.43 -20.00 8.05
N LEU A 318 -30.64 -21.05 8.29
CA LEU A 318 -29.49 -21.01 9.20
C LEU A 318 -28.37 -20.14 8.63
N ILE A 319 -28.13 -20.22 7.32
CA ILE A 319 -27.15 -19.40 6.61
C ILE A 319 -27.57 -17.93 6.58
N LEU A 320 -28.85 -17.64 6.36
CA LEU A 320 -29.37 -16.28 6.50
C LEU A 320 -29.17 -15.75 7.92
N THR A 321 -29.50 -16.54 8.94
CA THR A 321 -29.30 -16.16 10.34
C THR A 321 -27.83 -15.85 10.65
N LEU A 322 -26.89 -16.65 10.12
CA LEU A 322 -25.45 -16.40 10.27
C LEU A 322 -25.06 -15.07 9.63
N LYS A 323 -25.50 -14.84 8.38
CA LYS A 323 -25.24 -13.60 7.63
C LYS A 323 -25.78 -12.38 8.39
N ASP A 324 -26.97 -12.46 8.97
CA ASP A 324 -27.59 -11.37 9.74
C ASP A 324 -26.84 -11.11 11.05
N CYS A 325 -26.53 -12.16 11.82
CA CYS A 325 -25.78 -12.05 13.08
C CYS A 325 -24.39 -11.43 12.84
N MET A 326 -23.70 -11.87 11.78
CA MET A 326 -22.44 -11.26 11.35
C MET A 326 -22.62 -9.81 10.92
N GLY A 327 -23.67 -9.52 10.14
CA GLY A 327 -24.01 -8.16 9.69
C GLY A 327 -24.16 -7.19 10.86
N GLU A 328 -24.83 -7.61 11.94
CA GLU A 328 -25.01 -6.79 13.14
C GLU A 328 -23.67 -6.51 13.85
N VAL A 329 -22.85 -7.54 14.08
CA VAL A 329 -21.51 -7.42 14.68
C VAL A 329 -20.63 -6.48 13.87
N VAL A 330 -20.60 -6.67 12.53
CA VAL A 330 -19.84 -5.83 11.61
C VAL A 330 -20.31 -4.39 11.69
N ASN A 331 -21.62 -4.14 11.67
CA ASN A 331 -22.16 -2.78 11.67
C ASN A 331 -21.78 -2.04 12.96
N ARG A 332 -22.01 -2.65 14.13
CA ARG A 332 -21.68 -2.05 15.42
C ARG A 332 -20.19 -1.74 15.55
N ALA A 333 -19.33 -2.70 15.17
CA ALA A 333 -17.88 -2.51 15.22
C ALA A 333 -17.38 -1.47 14.19
N LYS A 334 -17.95 -1.46 12.97
CA LYS A 334 -17.63 -0.44 11.96
C LYS A 334 -17.96 0.95 12.48
N GLN A 335 -19.16 1.14 13.04
CA GLN A 335 -19.56 2.43 13.59
C GLN A 335 -18.67 2.86 14.75
N SER A 336 -18.38 1.98 15.71
CA SER A 336 -17.58 2.32 16.88
C SER A 336 -16.13 2.65 16.51
N LEU A 337 -15.49 1.86 15.64
CA LEU A 337 -14.14 2.13 15.17
C LEU A 337 -14.10 3.38 14.27
N THR A 338 -15.13 3.62 13.46
CA THR A 338 -15.25 4.87 12.69
C THR A 338 -15.36 6.08 13.62
N PHE A 339 -16.01 5.95 14.78
CA PHE A 339 -16.06 7.01 15.78
C PHE A 339 -14.69 7.28 16.41
N VAL A 340 -13.87 6.25 16.65
CA VAL A 340 -12.46 6.42 17.05
C VAL A 340 -11.67 7.19 15.99
N LEU A 341 -11.85 6.84 14.71
CA LEU A 341 -11.20 7.54 13.60
C LEU A 341 -11.71 8.98 13.42
N LEU A 342 -12.99 9.24 13.70
CA LEU A 342 -13.54 10.59 13.72
C LEU A 342 -12.81 11.46 14.75
N GLN A 343 -12.57 10.94 15.96
CA GLN A 343 -11.85 11.63 17.01
C GLN A 343 -10.40 11.95 16.61
N GLU A 344 -9.71 10.99 15.97
CA GLU A 344 -8.35 11.19 15.42
C GLU A 344 -8.31 12.36 14.44
N LEU A 345 -9.27 12.43 13.54
CA LEU A 345 -9.37 13.47 12.52
C LEU A 345 -9.72 14.82 13.14
N ALA A 346 -10.72 14.83 14.00
CA ALA A 346 -11.22 16.02 14.65
C ALA A 346 -10.14 16.79 15.42
N TYR A 347 -9.32 16.07 16.18
CA TYR A 347 -8.21 16.63 16.94
C TYR A 347 -7.15 17.29 16.04
N SER A 348 -7.06 16.84 14.79
CA SER A 348 -5.89 17.04 13.93
C SER A 348 -6.17 17.93 12.70
N LEU A 349 -7.35 18.55 12.64
CA LEU A 349 -7.76 19.42 11.53
C LEU A 349 -7.21 20.84 11.71
N PRO A 350 -6.74 21.53 10.65
CA PRO A 350 -6.71 21.14 9.23
C PRO A 350 -5.40 20.45 8.77
N GLN A 351 -4.37 20.40 9.61
CA GLN A 351 -3.02 19.97 9.24
C GLN A 351 -2.96 18.51 8.76
N CYS A 352 -3.71 17.60 9.39
CA CYS A 352 -3.75 16.18 8.99
C CYS A 352 -4.16 15.98 7.52
N LEU A 353 -5.11 16.77 7.02
CA LEU A 353 -5.61 16.62 5.65
C LEU A 353 -4.62 17.18 4.63
N MET A 354 -3.93 18.26 4.95
CA MET A 354 -2.85 18.78 4.11
C MET A 354 -1.69 17.79 4.01
N LEU A 355 -1.32 17.13 5.12
CA LEU A 355 -0.32 16.07 5.13
C LEU A 355 -0.79 14.84 4.33
N THR A 356 -2.07 14.47 4.46
CA THR A 356 -2.67 13.39 3.68
C THR A 356 -2.60 13.68 2.19
N LEU A 357 -2.95 14.90 1.78
CA LEU A 357 -2.87 15.32 0.38
C LEU A 357 -1.42 15.26 -0.14
N ARG A 358 -0.45 15.82 0.62
CA ARG A 358 0.97 15.78 0.26
C ARG A 358 1.47 14.33 0.12
N ARG A 359 1.08 13.44 1.03
CA ARG A 359 1.40 12.01 0.97
C ARG A 359 0.79 11.35 -0.26
N ASP A 360 -0.47 11.60 -0.57
CA ASP A 360 -1.15 11.06 -1.75
C ASP A 360 -0.51 11.54 -3.07
N ILE A 361 -0.06 12.80 -3.13
CA ILE A 361 0.69 13.35 -4.27
C ILE A 361 1.98 12.59 -4.49
N VAL A 362 2.83 12.52 -3.45
CA VAL A 362 4.15 11.90 -3.53
C VAL A 362 3.99 10.40 -3.84
N PHE A 363 3.08 9.72 -3.15
CA PHE A 363 2.79 8.32 -3.40
C PHE A 363 2.25 8.08 -4.82
N SER A 364 1.38 8.95 -5.35
CA SER A 364 0.89 8.84 -6.74
C SER A 364 2.03 8.90 -7.77
N GLN A 365 3.00 9.78 -7.55
CA GLN A 365 4.17 9.90 -8.41
C GLN A 365 5.06 8.65 -8.32
N ALA A 366 5.34 8.17 -7.11
CA ALA A 366 6.13 6.96 -6.86
C ALA A 366 5.47 5.71 -7.45
N LEU A 367 4.17 5.52 -7.18
CA LEU A 367 3.38 4.39 -7.68
C LEU A 367 3.29 4.38 -9.20
N ALA A 368 3.23 5.56 -9.85
CA ALA A 368 3.28 5.64 -11.31
C ALA A 368 4.56 5.00 -11.88
N GLY A 369 5.71 5.33 -11.29
CA GLY A 369 6.99 4.77 -11.68
C GLY A 369 7.02 3.27 -11.43
N LEU A 370 6.64 2.83 -10.22
CA LEU A 370 6.63 1.43 -9.84
C LEU A 370 5.77 0.57 -10.78
N VAL A 371 4.54 0.98 -11.07
CA VAL A 371 3.64 0.24 -11.97
C VAL A 371 4.24 0.12 -13.37
N CYS A 372 4.83 1.21 -13.89
CA CYS A 372 5.53 1.18 -15.17
C CYS A 372 6.68 0.16 -15.15
N GLY A 373 7.51 0.18 -14.10
CA GLY A 373 8.62 -0.74 -13.96
C GLY A 373 8.22 -2.19 -13.79
N PHE A 374 7.18 -2.45 -13.01
CA PHE A 374 6.66 -3.80 -12.81
C PHE A 374 6.14 -4.38 -14.12
N ILE A 375 5.34 -3.62 -14.88
CA ILE A 375 4.83 -4.06 -16.18
C ILE A 375 5.97 -4.35 -17.15
N ILE A 376 6.96 -3.46 -17.24
CA ILE A 376 8.12 -3.66 -18.12
C ILE A 376 8.90 -4.91 -17.71
N LYS A 377 9.19 -5.08 -16.42
CA LYS A 377 9.96 -6.22 -15.90
C LYS A 377 9.22 -7.55 -16.10
N LEU A 378 7.91 -7.56 -15.84
CA LEU A 378 7.06 -8.72 -16.09
C LEU A 378 7.06 -9.10 -17.57
N GLN A 379 6.94 -8.13 -18.48
CA GLN A 379 6.94 -8.38 -19.92
C GLN A 379 8.29 -8.91 -20.41
N THR A 380 9.41 -8.36 -19.94
CA THR A 380 10.75 -8.80 -20.36
C THR A 380 11.17 -10.13 -19.76
N SER A 381 10.57 -10.52 -18.63
CA SER A 381 10.95 -11.73 -17.89
C SER A 381 9.81 -12.77 -17.84
N LEU A 382 8.79 -12.63 -18.70
CA LEU A 382 7.59 -13.48 -18.67
C LEU A 382 7.90 -14.96 -18.87
N TYR A 383 8.93 -15.26 -19.67
CA TYR A 383 9.33 -16.64 -19.99
C TYR A 383 10.58 -17.08 -19.21
N ASP A 384 10.98 -16.33 -18.19
CA ASP A 384 12.04 -16.72 -17.28
C ASP A 384 11.42 -17.46 -16.08
N PRO A 385 11.57 -18.81 -16.00
CA PRO A 385 10.98 -19.58 -14.91
C PRO A 385 11.57 -19.19 -13.55
N GLY A 386 12.84 -18.75 -13.52
CA GLY A 386 13.50 -18.33 -12.30
C GLY A 386 12.92 -17.04 -11.75
N PHE A 387 12.72 -16.06 -12.63
CA PHE A 387 12.02 -14.83 -12.29
C PHE A 387 10.59 -15.08 -11.82
N LEU A 388 9.81 -15.90 -12.53
CA LEU A 388 8.42 -16.18 -12.17
C LEU A 388 8.32 -16.91 -10.84
N GLN A 389 9.26 -17.81 -10.53
CA GLN A 389 9.33 -18.48 -9.23
C GLN A 389 9.66 -17.49 -8.12
N GLN A 390 10.66 -16.63 -8.30
CA GLN A 390 11.01 -15.56 -7.37
C GLN A 390 9.82 -14.63 -7.12
N LEU A 391 9.12 -14.24 -8.18
CA LEU A 391 8.02 -13.27 -8.14
C LEU A 391 6.88 -13.69 -7.19
N HIS A 392 6.47 -14.96 -7.21
CA HIS A 392 5.38 -15.44 -6.34
C HIS A 392 5.84 -16.04 -5.01
N THR A 393 7.11 -16.42 -4.88
CA THR A 393 7.65 -17.03 -3.64
C THR A 393 8.24 -16.00 -2.68
N VAL A 394 8.94 -15.00 -3.23
CA VAL A 394 9.70 -13.99 -2.49
C VAL A 394 9.16 -12.59 -2.76
N GLY A 395 8.77 -12.27 -4.00
CA GLY A 395 8.45 -10.91 -4.45
C GLY A 395 9.66 -10.19 -5.05
N LEU A 396 9.50 -8.91 -5.41
CA LEU A 396 10.50 -8.16 -6.17
C LEU A 396 11.15 -7.03 -5.37
N ILE A 397 12.49 -7.01 -5.36
CA ILE A 397 13.25 -5.84 -4.91
C ILE A 397 13.20 -4.72 -5.96
N VAL A 398 12.96 -3.49 -5.49
CA VAL A 398 12.91 -2.30 -6.33
C VAL A 398 13.87 -1.27 -5.76
N GLN A 399 14.99 -1.07 -6.43
CA GLN A 399 16.02 -0.14 -5.97
C GLN A 399 15.84 1.22 -6.65
N TYR A 400 15.77 2.26 -5.81
CA TYR A 400 15.77 3.66 -6.19
C TYR A 400 17.12 4.29 -5.86
N GLU A 401 17.78 4.82 -6.88
CA GLU A 401 18.96 5.66 -6.75
C GLU A 401 18.56 7.14 -6.68
N GLY A 402 18.88 7.82 -5.58
CA GLY A 402 18.62 9.24 -5.36
C GLY A 402 19.88 10.09 -5.53
N LEU A 403 19.78 11.16 -6.31
CA LEU A 403 20.88 12.12 -6.54
C LEU A 403 20.65 13.48 -5.89
N LEU A 404 19.75 13.56 -4.89
CA LEU A 404 19.34 14.80 -4.23
C LEU A 404 20.34 15.23 -3.16
N SER A 405 20.59 16.54 -3.06
CA SER A 405 21.40 17.06 -1.96
C SER A 405 20.61 17.21 -0.66
N THR A 406 21.28 17.09 0.48
CA THR A 406 20.71 17.37 1.80
C THR A 406 20.75 18.86 2.16
N TYR A 407 20.54 19.74 1.18
CA TYR A 407 20.63 21.19 1.36
C TYR A 407 19.52 21.91 0.61
N SER A 408 19.09 23.06 1.15
CA SER A 408 18.03 23.90 0.56
C SER A 408 16.77 23.09 0.25
N ASP A 409 16.06 23.37 -0.85
CA ASP A 409 14.81 22.68 -1.18
C ASP A 409 14.97 21.18 -1.44
N GLU A 410 16.16 20.70 -1.84
CA GLU A 410 16.37 19.28 -2.16
C GLU A 410 16.30 18.39 -0.91
N ILE A 411 16.57 18.92 0.30
CA ILE A 411 16.37 18.16 1.54
C ILE A 411 14.90 17.83 1.75
N GLY A 412 14.00 18.78 1.50
CA GLY A 412 12.56 18.57 1.60
C GLY A 412 12.03 17.64 0.50
N MET A 413 12.63 17.68 -0.69
CA MET A 413 12.33 16.69 -1.75
C MET A 413 12.76 15.28 -1.34
N LEU A 414 13.91 15.14 -0.67
CA LEU A 414 14.38 13.85 -0.15
C LEU A 414 13.47 13.34 0.97
N GLU A 415 13.00 14.22 1.86
CA GLU A 415 12.01 13.90 2.89
C GLU A 415 10.66 13.44 2.31
N ASP A 416 10.18 14.07 1.23
CA ASP A 416 9.01 13.60 0.47
C ASP A 416 9.28 12.21 -0.13
N MET A 417 10.35 12.10 -0.93
CA MET A 417 10.69 10.91 -1.69
C MET A 417 10.91 9.68 -0.79
N ALA A 418 11.56 9.84 0.37
CA ALA A 418 11.79 8.76 1.32
C ALA A 418 10.46 8.16 1.83
N VAL A 419 9.49 9.00 2.21
CA VAL A 419 8.18 8.53 2.67
C VAL A 419 7.41 7.90 1.50
N GLY A 420 7.40 8.56 0.34
CA GLY A 420 6.69 8.07 -0.84
C GLY A 420 7.16 6.70 -1.33
N ILE A 421 8.47 6.46 -1.31
CA ILE A 421 9.07 5.18 -1.69
C ILE A 421 8.82 4.12 -0.60
N SER A 422 8.98 4.48 0.68
CA SER A 422 8.69 3.55 1.79
C SER A 422 7.24 3.07 1.75
N ASP A 423 6.30 3.96 1.41
CA ASP A 423 4.89 3.61 1.28
C ASP A 423 4.58 2.61 0.16
N LEU A 424 5.47 2.42 -0.82
CA LEU A 424 5.29 1.41 -1.87
C LEU A 424 5.26 -0.01 -1.31
N LYS A 425 5.75 -0.27 -0.10
CA LYS A 425 5.62 -1.57 0.59
C LYS A 425 4.17 -1.98 0.83
N LYS A 426 3.24 -1.01 0.80
CA LYS A 426 1.79 -1.23 0.93
C LYS A 426 1.15 -1.70 -0.38
N VAL A 427 1.91 -1.81 -1.46
CA VAL A 427 1.44 -2.18 -2.78
C VAL A 427 1.70 -3.66 -3.02
N ALA A 428 0.65 -4.37 -3.42
CA ALA A 428 0.76 -5.69 -4.02
C ALA A 428 0.24 -5.66 -5.45
N PHE A 429 0.82 -6.51 -6.30
CA PHE A 429 0.35 -6.70 -7.67
C PHE A 429 -0.48 -7.97 -7.76
N LYS A 430 -1.51 -7.93 -8.60
CA LYS A 430 -2.29 -9.11 -8.99
C LYS A 430 -2.31 -9.17 -10.51
N ILE A 431 -1.93 -10.30 -11.09
CA ILE A 431 -2.00 -10.47 -12.54
C ILE A 431 -3.35 -11.08 -12.88
N ILE A 432 -4.05 -10.49 -13.84
CA ILE A 432 -5.36 -10.96 -14.32
C ILE A 432 -5.37 -11.08 -15.83
N GLU A 433 -6.21 -11.96 -16.35
CA GLU A 433 -6.46 -12.07 -17.78
C GLU A 433 -7.30 -10.88 -18.27
N ALA A 434 -6.86 -10.28 -19.37
CA ALA A 434 -7.59 -9.19 -20.01
C ALA A 434 -8.85 -9.73 -20.72
N LYS A 435 -10.04 -9.37 -20.22
CA LYS A 435 -11.34 -9.74 -20.82
C LYS A 435 -11.64 -9.00 -22.14
N SER A 436 -10.87 -7.95 -22.43
CA SER A 436 -11.02 -7.10 -23.61
C SER A 436 -9.64 -6.55 -24.02
N ASN A 437 -9.59 -5.75 -25.09
CA ASN A 437 -8.36 -5.08 -25.51
C ASN A 437 -7.89 -3.98 -24.52
N ASP A 438 -8.66 -3.70 -23.44
CA ASP A 438 -8.22 -2.77 -22.39
C ASP A 438 -7.21 -3.44 -21.44
N VAL A 439 -5.94 -3.10 -21.62
CA VAL A 439 -4.81 -3.56 -20.80
C VAL A 439 -4.40 -2.56 -19.71
N LEU A 440 -5.20 -1.52 -19.46
CA LEU A 440 -4.87 -0.53 -18.43
C LEU A 440 -4.94 -1.15 -17.02
N PRO A 441 -3.97 -0.84 -16.14
CA PRO A 441 -3.98 -1.35 -14.78
C PRO A 441 -5.11 -0.72 -13.96
N VAL A 442 -5.59 -1.45 -12.97
CA VAL A 442 -6.62 -0.98 -12.03
C VAL A 442 -6.00 -0.90 -10.63
N VAL A 443 -6.33 0.15 -9.87
CA VAL A 443 -5.89 0.30 -8.49
C VAL A 443 -7.11 0.14 -7.58
N THR A 444 -7.07 -0.84 -6.69
CA THR A 444 -8.10 -1.15 -5.70
C THR A 444 -7.50 -1.20 -4.28
N GLY A 445 -8.35 -1.38 -3.27
CA GLY A 445 -7.93 -1.44 -1.87
C GLY A 445 -8.14 -0.15 -1.08
N ARG A 446 -7.25 0.12 -0.12
CA ARG A 446 -7.27 1.26 0.82
C ARG A 446 -5.90 1.94 0.88
N ARG A 447 -5.77 3.07 1.59
CA ARG A 447 -4.48 3.79 1.69
C ARG A 447 -3.40 3.01 2.46
N GLU A 448 -3.83 2.03 3.22
CA GLU A 448 -2.99 1.14 4.00
C GLU A 448 -2.54 -0.08 3.19
N HIS A 449 -3.34 -0.50 2.20
CA HIS A 449 -3.11 -1.69 1.38
C HIS A 449 -3.67 -1.49 -0.02
N TYR A 450 -2.79 -1.36 -1.01
CA TYR A 450 -3.14 -1.17 -2.42
C TYR A 450 -2.96 -2.47 -3.18
N VAL A 451 -3.93 -2.80 -4.03
CA VAL A 451 -3.77 -3.87 -5.02
C VAL A 451 -3.78 -3.24 -6.41
N VAL A 452 -2.71 -3.47 -7.16
CA VAL A 452 -2.61 -3.08 -8.58
C VAL A 452 -2.86 -4.30 -9.44
N GLU A 453 -3.99 -4.31 -10.13
CA GLU A 453 -4.33 -5.35 -11.09
C GLU A 453 -3.67 -5.04 -12.43
N VAL A 454 -2.78 -5.92 -12.87
CA VAL A 454 -2.09 -5.85 -14.16
C VAL A 454 -2.75 -6.84 -15.11
N LYS A 455 -3.32 -6.33 -16.19
CA LYS A 455 -4.03 -7.12 -17.19
C LYS A 455 -3.06 -7.62 -18.25
N LEU A 456 -3.03 -8.93 -18.48
CA LEU A 456 -2.27 -9.54 -19.57
C LEU A 456 -3.20 -10.14 -20.64
N PRO A 457 -2.82 -10.07 -21.93
CA PRO A 457 -3.49 -10.84 -22.98
C PRO A 457 -3.51 -12.34 -22.67
N ALA A 458 -4.57 -13.05 -23.08
CA ALA A 458 -4.79 -14.48 -22.82
C ALA A 458 -3.53 -15.33 -23.05
N ARG A 459 -2.88 -15.21 -24.23
CA ARG A 459 -1.66 -15.96 -24.57
C ARG A 459 -0.51 -15.76 -23.57
N MET A 460 -0.33 -14.54 -23.05
CA MET A 460 0.70 -14.25 -22.05
C MET A 460 0.29 -14.77 -20.68
N PHE A 461 -0.99 -14.63 -20.33
CA PHE A 461 -1.54 -15.09 -19.06
C PHE A 461 -1.44 -16.62 -18.92
N GLU A 462 -1.72 -17.38 -19.98
CA GLU A 462 -1.63 -18.85 -20.00
C GLU A 462 -0.24 -19.37 -19.60
N SER A 463 0.80 -18.63 -19.97
CA SER A 463 2.21 -18.99 -19.71
C SER A 463 2.62 -18.85 -18.24
N LEU A 464 1.81 -18.19 -17.41
CA LEU A 464 2.11 -17.95 -16.01
C LEU A 464 1.95 -19.21 -15.14
N PRO A 465 2.68 -19.30 -14.01
CA PRO A 465 2.47 -20.32 -12.99
C PRO A 465 1.04 -20.29 -12.42
N LEU A 466 0.57 -21.45 -11.96
CA LEU A 466 -0.80 -21.61 -11.46
C LEU A 466 -1.11 -20.64 -10.30
N GLN A 467 -0.17 -20.46 -9.38
CA GLN A 467 -0.33 -19.58 -8.21
C GLN A 467 -0.61 -18.13 -8.61
N ILE A 468 0.08 -17.65 -9.65
CA ILE A 468 -0.13 -16.31 -10.19
C ILE A 468 -1.49 -16.22 -10.89
N LYS A 469 -1.86 -17.26 -11.67
CA LYS A 469 -3.15 -17.32 -12.37
C LYS A 469 -4.35 -17.36 -11.42
N GLU A 470 -4.20 -18.02 -10.27
CA GLU A 470 -5.18 -18.05 -9.19
C GLU A 470 -5.29 -16.71 -8.43
N GLY A 471 -4.46 -15.74 -8.77
CA GLY A 471 -4.56 -14.37 -8.28
C GLY A 471 -3.80 -14.13 -6.99
N GLN A 472 -2.74 -14.91 -6.71
CA GLN A 472 -1.82 -14.63 -5.61
C GLN A 472 -1.29 -13.20 -5.69
N LEU A 473 -1.22 -12.53 -4.54
CA LEU A 473 -0.66 -11.20 -4.42
C LEU A 473 0.87 -11.24 -4.49
N LEU A 474 1.43 -10.41 -5.35
CA LEU A 474 2.86 -10.32 -5.64
C LEU A 474 3.41 -9.07 -4.96
N HIS A 475 4.30 -9.26 -3.99
CA HIS A 475 4.82 -8.18 -3.15
C HIS A 475 6.05 -7.51 -3.77
N VAL A 476 6.26 -6.25 -3.40
CA VAL A 476 7.46 -5.48 -3.76
C VAL A 476 8.17 -4.95 -2.52
N TYR A 477 9.49 -4.87 -2.60
CA TYR A 477 10.38 -4.42 -1.54
C TYR A 477 11.12 -3.19 -2.06
N PRO A 478 10.61 -1.97 -1.80
CA PRO A 478 11.25 -0.74 -2.25
C PRO A 478 12.43 -0.38 -1.34
N VAL A 479 13.59 -0.09 -1.92
CA VAL A 479 14.77 0.43 -1.20
C VAL A 479 15.32 1.68 -1.87
N LEU A 480 15.69 2.68 -1.08
CA LEU A 480 16.22 3.97 -1.53
C LEU A 480 17.64 4.17 -1.02
N PHE A 481 18.58 4.38 -1.94
CA PHE A 481 19.93 4.85 -1.63
C PHE A 481 20.16 6.21 -2.26
N ASN A 482 20.49 7.22 -1.46
CA ASN A 482 20.71 8.60 -1.91
C ASN A 482 22.16 9.03 -1.70
N ILE A 483 22.73 9.66 -2.72
CA ILE A 483 24.00 10.40 -2.65
C ILE A 483 23.83 11.70 -3.44
N GLY A 484 23.90 12.85 -2.78
CA GLY A 484 23.76 14.14 -3.46
C GLY A 484 24.86 14.41 -4.49
N ILE A 485 24.50 14.57 -5.76
CA ILE A 485 25.45 14.90 -6.83
C ILE A 485 25.17 16.30 -7.37
N ASN A 486 25.58 17.32 -6.62
CA ASN A 486 25.60 18.72 -7.05
C ASN A 486 26.55 19.54 -6.15
N GLU A 487 26.68 20.83 -6.41
CA GLU A 487 27.41 21.81 -5.58
C GLU A 487 26.82 21.96 -4.18
N GLN A 488 25.48 21.89 -4.06
CA GLN A 488 24.78 22.04 -2.78
C GLN A 488 25.10 20.89 -1.82
N GLN A 489 25.35 19.68 -2.32
CA GLN A 489 25.83 18.58 -1.49
C GLN A 489 27.24 18.84 -0.98
N THR A 490 28.12 19.47 -1.77
CA THR A 490 29.44 19.86 -1.26
C THR A 490 29.33 20.86 -0.11
N LEU A 491 28.33 21.76 -0.16
CA LEU A 491 28.04 22.68 0.94
C LEU A 491 27.49 21.93 2.15
N ALA A 492 26.57 20.99 1.96
CA ALA A 492 26.06 20.15 3.05
C ALA A 492 27.17 19.35 3.76
N GLU A 493 28.04 18.69 3.00
CA GLU A 493 29.15 17.90 3.56
C GLU A 493 30.19 18.74 4.31
N ARG A 494 30.35 20.02 3.95
CA ARG A 494 31.35 20.91 4.57
C ARG A 494 30.79 21.72 5.74
N PHE A 495 29.54 22.15 5.63
CA PHE A 495 28.96 23.17 6.52
C PHE A 495 27.53 22.86 6.97
N GLY A 496 26.89 21.85 6.41
CA GLY A 496 25.50 21.51 6.70
C GLY A 496 25.37 20.16 7.40
N ASP A 497 24.20 19.56 7.23
CA ASP A 497 23.86 18.27 7.81
C ASP A 497 23.59 17.24 6.70
N VAL A 498 24.17 16.05 6.86
CA VAL A 498 24.01 14.90 5.96
C VAL A 498 23.32 13.72 6.66
N SER A 499 22.93 13.87 7.93
CA SER A 499 22.33 12.83 8.77
C SER A 499 21.10 12.20 8.15
N LEU A 500 20.24 12.98 7.47
CA LEU A 500 19.07 12.47 6.77
C LEU A 500 19.45 11.45 5.69
N GLN A 501 20.49 11.74 4.90
CA GLN A 501 20.95 10.83 3.85
C GLN A 501 21.56 9.56 4.46
N GLU A 502 22.37 9.70 5.51
CA GLU A 502 22.99 8.58 6.22
C GLU A 502 21.92 7.66 6.84
N SER A 503 20.94 8.24 7.54
CA SER A 503 19.80 7.53 8.12
C SER A 503 18.97 6.80 7.05
N ILE A 504 18.64 7.46 5.93
CA ILE A 504 17.92 6.81 4.82
C ILE A 504 18.74 5.63 4.28
N ASN A 505 20.03 5.81 4.00
CA ASN A 505 20.86 4.75 3.43
C ASN A 505 21.01 3.56 4.39
N GLN A 506 21.14 3.82 5.70
CA GLN A 506 21.23 2.78 6.71
C GLN A 506 19.91 2.01 6.87
N GLU A 507 18.78 2.71 7.01
CA GLU A 507 17.45 2.10 7.07
C GLU A 507 17.17 1.22 5.84
N ASN A 508 17.56 1.68 4.65
CA ASN A 508 17.30 0.93 3.41
C ASN A 508 18.30 -0.21 3.17
N PHE A 509 19.49 -0.16 3.79
CA PHE A 509 20.39 -1.30 3.82
C PHE A 509 19.80 -2.46 4.63
N GLU A 510 19.21 -2.17 5.79
CA GLU A 510 18.55 -3.18 6.63
C GLU A 510 17.39 -3.86 5.89
N LEU A 511 16.56 -3.08 5.18
CA LEU A 511 15.49 -3.63 4.33
C LEU A 511 16.02 -4.49 3.18
N LEU A 512 17.13 -4.09 2.56
CA LEU A 512 17.77 -4.88 1.50
C LEU A 512 18.35 -6.20 2.06
N GLN A 513 18.93 -6.16 3.27
CA GLN A 513 19.47 -7.34 3.94
C GLN A 513 18.36 -8.32 4.36
N GLU A 514 17.22 -7.81 4.83
CA GLU A 514 16.04 -8.62 5.12
C GLU A 514 15.55 -9.33 3.84
N TYR A 515 15.37 -8.59 2.74
CA TYR A 515 14.98 -9.17 1.46
C TYR A 515 15.99 -10.23 0.98
N TYR A 516 17.29 -9.95 1.07
CA TYR A 516 18.33 -10.90 0.72
C TYR A 516 18.23 -12.19 1.53
N THR A 517 17.97 -12.11 2.83
CA THR A 517 17.82 -13.27 3.71
C THR A 517 16.64 -14.13 3.26
N ILE A 518 15.47 -13.51 3.05
CA ILE A 518 14.26 -14.21 2.56
C ILE A 518 14.52 -14.86 1.18
N PHE A 519 15.23 -14.15 0.29
CA PHE A 519 15.58 -14.68 -1.02
C PHE A 519 16.45 -15.93 -0.91
N MET A 520 17.52 -15.88 -0.10
CA MET A 520 18.43 -17.02 0.08
C MET A 520 17.78 -18.22 0.78
N GLU A 521 16.80 -17.98 1.66
CA GLU A 521 16.04 -19.05 2.33
C GLU A 521 15.08 -19.78 1.39
N LYS A 522 14.48 -19.05 0.43
CA LYS A 522 13.37 -19.56 -0.38
C LYS A 522 13.74 -19.90 -1.82
N MET A 523 14.86 -19.39 -2.34
CA MET A 523 15.29 -19.58 -3.72
C MET A 523 16.55 -20.45 -3.79
N PRO A 524 16.65 -21.38 -4.74
CA PRO A 524 17.89 -22.12 -4.97
C PRO A 524 19.04 -21.18 -5.41
N PRO A 525 20.31 -21.49 -5.09
CA PRO A 525 21.46 -20.66 -5.46
C PRO A 525 21.58 -20.38 -6.97
N ASP A 526 21.13 -21.32 -7.80
CA ASP A 526 21.20 -21.25 -9.27
C ASP A 526 20.30 -20.16 -9.89
N TYR A 527 19.42 -19.54 -9.10
CA TYR A 527 18.42 -18.55 -9.56
C TYR A 527 18.93 -17.10 -9.46
N ILE A 528 20.16 -16.89 -8.96
CA ILE A 528 20.85 -15.60 -9.02
C ILE A 528 21.28 -15.36 -10.47
N SER A 529 21.03 -14.16 -11.01
CA SER A 529 21.37 -13.89 -12.41
C SER A 529 22.89 -14.01 -12.65
N HIS A 530 23.24 -14.76 -13.70
CA HIS A 530 24.63 -15.03 -14.09
C HIS A 530 25.29 -13.81 -14.75
N PHE A 531 25.60 -12.78 -13.96
CA PHE A 531 26.55 -11.73 -14.35
C PHE A 531 27.97 -12.33 -14.40
N GLN A 532 28.77 -11.98 -15.42
CA GLN A 532 30.11 -12.51 -15.67
C GLN A 532 31.10 -12.15 -14.56
N GLU A 533 30.95 -10.97 -13.94
CA GLU A 533 31.69 -10.68 -12.71
C GLU A 533 31.14 -11.52 -11.54
N GLN A 534 31.90 -12.57 -11.19
CA GLN A 534 31.71 -13.44 -10.03
C GLN A 534 31.97 -12.72 -8.69
N ASN A 535 31.40 -11.55 -8.49
CA ASN A 535 31.29 -10.99 -7.15
C ASN A 535 30.14 -11.70 -6.41
N ASP A 536 30.49 -12.38 -5.32
CA ASP A 536 29.54 -13.00 -4.40
C ASP A 536 28.56 -11.93 -3.87
N LEU A 537 27.27 -12.24 -3.91
CA LEU A 537 26.21 -11.32 -3.50
C LEU A 537 26.36 -10.92 -2.03
N LYS A 538 26.82 -11.84 -1.18
CA LYS A 538 27.14 -11.56 0.22
C LYS A 538 28.28 -10.55 0.36
N ALA A 539 29.37 -10.74 -0.39
CA ALA A 539 30.49 -9.79 -0.41
C ALA A 539 30.05 -8.40 -0.91
N LEU A 540 29.17 -8.32 -1.90
CA LEU A 540 28.60 -7.04 -2.36
C LEU A 540 27.79 -6.33 -1.25
N LEU A 541 26.99 -7.08 -0.49
CA LEU A 541 26.23 -6.54 0.64
C LEU A 541 27.16 -6.04 1.76
N GLU A 542 28.19 -6.81 2.10
CA GLU A 542 29.20 -6.41 3.08
C GLU A 542 29.94 -5.14 2.64
N ASN A 543 30.33 -5.06 1.36
CA ASN A 543 30.95 -3.88 0.79
C ASN A 543 30.00 -2.67 0.80
N LEU A 544 28.70 -2.88 0.53
CA LEU A 544 27.70 -1.81 0.60
C LEU A 544 27.59 -1.28 2.03
N HIS A 545 27.51 -2.17 3.02
CA HIS A 545 27.48 -1.80 4.43
C HIS A 545 28.70 -0.98 4.83
N GLN A 546 29.90 -1.46 4.50
CA GLN A 546 31.16 -0.75 4.77
C GLN A 546 31.18 0.65 4.12
N ASN A 547 30.68 0.76 2.89
CA ASN A 547 30.63 2.04 2.18
C ASN A 547 29.64 3.02 2.81
N ILE A 548 28.50 2.54 3.31
CA ILE A 548 27.51 3.37 4.04
C ILE A 548 28.11 3.89 5.35
N GLN A 549 28.89 3.07 6.05
CA GLN A 549 29.58 3.47 7.29
C GLN A 549 30.80 4.36 7.03
N SER A 550 31.31 4.38 5.80
CA SER A 550 32.47 5.19 5.44
C SER A 550 32.12 6.68 5.34
N LYS A 551 32.94 7.55 5.94
CA LYS A 551 32.79 9.02 5.86
C LYS A 551 33.37 9.60 4.57
N LYS A 552 33.19 8.91 3.44
CA LYS A 552 33.72 9.32 2.13
C LYS A 552 32.78 10.34 1.49
N ARG A 553 33.35 11.48 1.06
CA ARG A 553 32.60 12.54 0.36
C ARG A 553 32.00 12.01 -0.94
N LYS A 554 30.70 12.27 -1.14
CA LYS A 554 29.89 11.80 -2.27
C LYS A 554 30.23 10.37 -2.66
N ASN A 555 30.08 9.45 -1.70
CA ASN A 555 30.46 8.06 -1.91
C ASN A 555 29.53 7.36 -2.92
N VAL A 556 29.81 7.54 -4.22
CA VAL A 556 29.00 7.01 -5.31
C VAL A 556 29.04 5.48 -5.41
N GLU A 557 30.00 4.82 -4.75
CA GLU A 557 30.09 3.36 -4.68
C GLU A 557 28.87 2.75 -4.00
N ILE A 558 28.22 3.45 -3.05
CA ILE A 558 26.96 3.01 -2.44
C ILE A 558 25.90 2.79 -3.52
N MET A 559 25.77 3.72 -4.48
CA MET A 559 24.78 3.62 -5.56
C MET A 559 25.12 2.49 -6.52
N TRP A 560 26.40 2.35 -6.89
CA TRP A 560 26.85 1.30 -7.81
C TRP A 560 26.69 -0.10 -7.21
N LEU A 561 27.04 -0.29 -5.93
CA LEU A 561 26.86 -1.57 -5.24
C LEU A 561 25.38 -1.92 -5.13
N ALA A 562 24.52 -0.98 -4.70
CA ALA A 562 23.08 -1.21 -4.63
C ALA A 562 22.46 -1.53 -6.01
N ALA A 563 22.94 -0.87 -7.06
CA ALA A 563 22.55 -1.13 -8.45
C ALA A 563 22.91 -2.54 -8.93
N THR A 564 24.13 -2.99 -8.64
CA THR A 564 24.63 -4.31 -8.99
C THR A 564 23.90 -5.41 -8.20
N ILE A 565 23.73 -5.22 -6.88
CA ILE A 565 22.97 -6.14 -6.02
C ILE A 565 21.55 -6.31 -6.55
N CYS A 566 20.87 -5.21 -6.86
CA CYS A 566 19.50 -5.27 -7.38
C CYS A 566 19.40 -6.02 -8.72
N ARG A 567 20.38 -5.87 -9.62
CA ARG A 567 20.41 -6.64 -10.88
C ARG A 567 20.68 -8.13 -10.67
N LYS A 568 21.61 -8.47 -9.77
CA LYS A 568 21.86 -9.87 -9.37
C LYS A 568 20.61 -10.54 -8.79
N LEU A 569 19.79 -9.77 -8.09
CA LEU A 569 18.50 -10.18 -7.51
C LEU A 569 17.30 -10.03 -8.47
N ASN A 570 17.51 -9.88 -9.78
CA ASN A 570 16.42 -9.71 -10.78
C ASN A 570 15.43 -8.57 -10.47
N GLY A 571 15.88 -7.55 -9.74
CA GLY A 571 15.05 -6.43 -9.31
C GLY A 571 14.80 -5.37 -10.37
N ILE A 572 14.03 -4.35 -9.99
CA ILE A 572 13.70 -3.20 -10.84
C ILE A 572 14.58 -2.01 -10.43
N ARG A 573 15.22 -1.35 -11.40
CA ARG A 573 16.09 -0.20 -11.16
C ARG A 573 15.45 1.13 -11.52
N PHE A 574 15.57 2.07 -10.59
CA PHE A 574 15.19 3.47 -10.78
C PHE A 574 16.38 4.40 -10.56
N THR A 575 16.43 5.49 -11.33
CA THR A 575 17.33 6.61 -11.08
C THR A 575 16.58 7.93 -11.00
N CYS A 576 16.76 8.62 -9.89
CA CYS A 576 16.01 9.80 -9.50
C CYS A 576 16.92 10.99 -9.20
N CYS A 577 16.49 12.16 -9.62
CA CYS A 577 17.03 13.45 -9.15
C CYS A 577 15.88 14.47 -9.12
N LYS A 578 16.15 15.75 -8.86
CA LYS A 578 15.10 16.79 -8.77
C LYS A 578 14.09 16.78 -9.93
N SER A 579 14.51 16.46 -11.15
CA SER A 579 13.62 16.46 -12.32
C SER A 579 13.93 15.37 -13.36
N ALA A 580 14.78 14.39 -13.01
CA ALA A 580 15.25 13.31 -13.89
C ALA A 580 15.73 13.72 -15.29
N LYS A 581 16.28 14.92 -15.42
CA LYS A 581 16.82 15.42 -16.69
C LYS A 581 18.35 15.31 -16.70
N ASP A 582 19.07 16.25 -16.10
CA ASP A 582 20.52 16.37 -16.27
C ASP A 582 21.32 15.36 -15.43
N ARG A 583 21.23 15.40 -14.09
CA ARG A 583 22.01 14.51 -13.19
C ARG A 583 21.73 13.02 -13.43
N THR A 584 20.47 12.71 -13.70
CA THR A 584 20.05 11.34 -14.04
C THR A 584 20.65 10.88 -15.36
N SER A 585 20.83 11.77 -16.34
CA SER A 585 21.54 11.42 -17.57
C SER A 585 23.00 11.04 -17.30
N MET A 586 23.65 11.75 -16.37
CA MET A 586 25.03 11.44 -15.98
C MET A 586 25.11 10.05 -15.33
N SER A 587 24.23 9.75 -14.38
CA SER A 587 24.26 8.46 -13.68
C SER A 587 23.91 7.28 -14.58
N VAL A 588 22.82 7.38 -15.36
CA VAL A 588 22.35 6.27 -16.21
C VAL A 588 23.35 5.94 -17.32
N THR A 589 23.94 6.95 -17.97
CA THR A 589 24.96 6.69 -19.00
C THR A 589 26.23 6.10 -18.42
N LEU A 590 26.61 6.51 -17.19
CA LEU A 590 27.75 5.94 -16.49
C LEU A 590 27.50 4.48 -16.13
N GLU A 591 26.33 4.17 -15.59
CA GLU A 591 25.93 2.80 -15.28
C GLU A 591 25.90 1.91 -16.53
N GLN A 592 25.31 2.38 -17.62
CA GLN A 592 25.30 1.66 -18.90
C GLN A 592 26.71 1.39 -19.43
N CYS A 593 27.60 2.37 -19.38
CA CYS A 593 29.00 2.17 -19.78
C CYS A 593 29.77 1.21 -18.85
N SER A 594 29.51 1.25 -17.54
CA SER A 594 30.09 0.29 -16.60
C SER A 594 29.62 -1.13 -16.92
N ILE A 595 28.32 -1.35 -17.14
CA ILE A 595 27.79 -2.64 -17.56
C ILE A 595 28.46 -3.12 -18.86
N LEU A 596 28.63 -2.25 -19.86
CA LEU A 596 29.33 -2.62 -21.09
C LEU A 596 30.78 -3.07 -20.83
N ARG A 597 31.48 -2.42 -19.91
CA ARG A 597 32.86 -2.77 -19.53
C ARG A 597 32.91 -4.10 -18.79
N ASP A 598 32.05 -4.24 -17.79
CA ASP A 598 32.11 -5.34 -16.81
C ASP A 598 31.48 -6.62 -17.37
N GLU A 599 30.44 -6.52 -18.20
CA GLU A 599 29.64 -7.66 -18.69
C GLU A 599 29.75 -7.92 -20.20
N HIS A 600 30.23 -6.93 -20.97
CA HIS A 600 30.28 -7.00 -22.43
C HIS A 600 31.61 -6.64 -23.03
N GLN A 601 32.68 -6.72 -22.23
CA GLN A 601 34.06 -6.63 -22.69
C GLN A 601 34.39 -5.32 -23.42
N LEU A 602 33.68 -4.22 -23.10
CA LEU A 602 34.08 -2.90 -23.57
C LEU A 602 35.47 -2.59 -23.02
N HIS A 603 36.44 -2.51 -23.93
CA HIS A 603 37.84 -2.30 -23.56
C HIS A 603 38.00 -0.96 -22.82
N LYS A 604 38.75 -0.99 -21.70
CA LYS A 604 38.90 0.14 -20.76
C LYS A 604 39.31 1.47 -21.43
N ASP A 605 40.12 1.40 -22.48
CA ASP A 605 40.58 2.59 -23.22
C ASP A 605 39.45 3.32 -23.96
N PHE A 606 38.35 2.61 -24.28
CA PHE A 606 37.18 3.18 -24.93
C PHE A 606 36.09 3.63 -23.94
N PHE A 607 36.25 3.38 -22.63
CA PHE A 607 35.23 3.67 -21.63
C PHE A 607 34.77 5.14 -21.64
N ILE A 608 35.73 6.07 -21.57
CA ILE A 608 35.43 7.51 -21.59
C ILE A 608 34.80 7.92 -22.93
N ARG A 609 35.32 7.40 -24.05
CA ARG A 609 34.81 7.71 -25.39
C ARG A 609 33.36 7.23 -25.56
N ALA A 610 33.03 6.03 -25.08
CA ALA A 610 31.68 5.51 -25.08
C ALA A 610 30.75 6.37 -24.21
N LEU A 611 31.20 6.73 -23.00
CA LEU A 611 30.45 7.56 -22.07
C LEU A 611 30.14 8.95 -22.65
N ASP A 612 31.14 9.59 -23.24
CA ASP A 612 30.99 10.90 -23.87
C ASP A 612 30.07 10.83 -25.10
N CYS A 613 30.18 9.78 -25.91
CA CYS A 613 29.28 9.52 -27.03
C CYS A 613 27.82 9.40 -26.57
N MET A 614 27.55 8.57 -25.55
CA MET A 614 26.20 8.40 -24.99
C MET A 614 25.60 9.72 -24.46
N ARG A 615 26.44 10.62 -23.92
CA ARG A 615 26.00 11.92 -23.38
C ARG A 615 25.87 13.01 -24.45
N ARG A 616 26.66 12.95 -25.52
CA ARG A 616 26.63 13.94 -26.60
C ARG A 616 25.56 13.63 -27.64
N GLU A 617 25.36 12.35 -27.95
CA GLU A 617 24.57 11.90 -29.11
C GLU A 617 23.52 10.83 -28.75
N GLY A 618 23.51 10.34 -27.51
CA GLY A 618 22.59 9.29 -27.06
C GLY A 618 21.21 9.78 -26.61
N CYS A 619 20.32 8.84 -26.26
CA CYS A 619 18.92 9.13 -25.95
C CYS A 619 18.69 10.16 -24.83
N ARG A 620 19.65 10.29 -23.91
CA ARG A 620 19.53 11.19 -22.76
C ARG A 620 19.65 12.67 -23.15
N ILE A 621 20.42 13.03 -24.19
CA ILE A 621 20.44 14.41 -24.68
C ILE A 621 19.12 14.76 -25.40
N GLU A 622 18.51 13.78 -26.08
CA GLU A 622 17.18 13.95 -26.68
C GLU A 622 16.09 14.16 -25.62
N ASN A 623 16.22 13.55 -24.44
CA ASN A 623 15.34 13.87 -23.32
C ASN A 623 15.49 15.34 -22.87
N VAL A 624 16.72 15.88 -22.85
CA VAL A 624 16.95 17.31 -22.57
C VAL A 624 16.27 18.17 -23.63
N LEU A 625 16.41 17.84 -24.91
CA LEU A 625 15.73 18.52 -26.02
C LEU A 625 14.21 18.50 -25.83
N LYS A 626 13.61 17.36 -25.50
CA LYS A 626 12.15 17.26 -25.27
C LYS A 626 11.69 18.16 -24.12
N ASN A 627 12.52 18.31 -23.09
CA ASN A 627 12.23 19.09 -21.89
C ASN A 627 12.39 20.61 -22.08
N ILE A 628 13.48 21.06 -22.72
CA ILE A 628 13.84 22.49 -22.77
C ILE A 628 14.13 23.00 -24.18
N LYS A 629 13.85 22.20 -25.22
CA LYS A 629 14.06 22.53 -26.64
C LYS A 629 15.51 22.85 -27.02
N CYS A 630 16.46 22.43 -26.19
CA CYS A 630 17.90 22.59 -26.42
C CYS A 630 18.67 21.32 -26.04
N ARG A 631 19.70 20.96 -26.81
CA ARG A 631 20.64 19.85 -26.51
C ARG A 631 21.81 20.34 -25.64
N LYS A 632 21.50 21.01 -24.53
CA LYS A 632 22.50 21.44 -23.54
C LYS A 632 22.02 21.08 -22.14
N TYR A 633 22.84 20.30 -21.41
CA TYR A 633 22.61 20.05 -19.99
C TYR A 633 22.69 21.36 -19.20
N ALA A 634 21.77 21.54 -18.25
CA ALA A 634 21.65 22.78 -17.48
C ALA A 634 22.65 22.84 -16.31
N PHE A 635 23.94 22.73 -16.62
CA PHE A 635 25.05 22.88 -15.68
C PHE A 635 25.95 24.04 -16.11
N ASN A 636 26.58 24.70 -15.14
CA ASN A 636 27.70 25.61 -15.40
C ASN A 636 29.04 25.02 -14.92
N MET A 637 30.15 25.58 -15.41
CA MET A 637 31.49 25.07 -15.13
C MET A 637 31.80 24.99 -13.62
N LEU A 638 31.42 26.01 -12.85
CA LEU A 638 31.67 26.05 -11.41
C LEU A 638 30.90 24.95 -10.67
N GLN A 639 29.65 24.67 -11.06
CA GLN A 639 28.87 23.55 -10.53
C GLN A 639 29.56 22.21 -10.81
N LEU A 640 30.06 22.02 -12.05
CA LEU A 640 30.71 20.77 -12.44
C LEU A 640 32.02 20.50 -11.69
N MET A 641 32.71 21.53 -11.19
CA MET A 641 33.88 21.34 -10.32
C MET A 641 33.52 20.58 -9.04
N ALA A 642 32.28 20.67 -8.56
CA ALA A 642 31.78 19.93 -7.41
C ALA A 642 31.37 18.48 -7.73
N PHE A 643 31.27 18.08 -9.00
CA PHE A 643 30.84 16.74 -9.40
C PHE A 643 32.02 15.77 -9.37
N PRO A 644 31.79 14.48 -9.02
CA PRO A 644 32.76 13.42 -9.28
C PRO A 644 33.12 13.38 -10.76
N LYS A 645 34.38 13.03 -11.09
CA LYS A 645 34.94 13.12 -12.46
C LYS A 645 34.03 12.46 -13.51
N TYR A 646 33.59 11.22 -13.27
CA TYR A 646 32.76 10.46 -14.20
C TYR A 646 31.32 10.96 -14.32
N TYR A 647 30.86 11.84 -13.43
CA TYR A 647 29.51 12.45 -13.48
C TYR A 647 29.48 13.77 -14.26
N ARG A 648 30.60 14.21 -14.84
CA ARG A 648 30.66 15.45 -15.63
C ARG A 648 30.28 15.19 -17.09
N PRO A 649 29.42 16.02 -17.71
CA PRO A 649 29.15 15.94 -19.14
C PRO A 649 30.37 16.37 -19.96
N PRO A 650 30.50 15.90 -21.22
CA PRO A 650 31.59 16.31 -22.09
C PRO A 650 31.49 17.79 -22.49
N GLU A 651 32.63 18.41 -22.78
CA GLU A 651 32.68 19.82 -23.19
C GLU A 651 31.82 20.10 -24.43
N GLY A 652 31.17 21.27 -24.43
CA GLY A 652 30.22 21.69 -25.47
C GLY A 652 28.79 21.16 -25.30
N THR A 653 28.53 20.29 -24.32
CA THR A 653 27.18 19.71 -24.10
C THR A 653 26.42 20.30 -22.91
N TYR A 654 26.97 21.32 -22.24
CA TYR A 654 26.36 21.97 -21.09
C TYR A 654 26.46 23.49 -21.18
N GLY A 655 25.56 24.21 -20.50
CA GLY A 655 25.52 25.66 -20.47
C GLY A 655 24.10 26.21 -20.41
N LYS A 656 23.95 27.53 -20.44
CA LYS A 656 22.63 28.14 -20.62
C LYS A 656 22.14 27.87 -22.05
N ALA A 657 20.84 27.60 -22.18
CA ALA A 657 20.20 27.67 -23.49
C ALA A 657 20.31 29.12 -23.97
N ASP A 658 20.76 29.32 -25.20
CA ASP A 658 20.71 30.62 -25.85
C ASP A 658 19.21 30.85 -26.15
N THR A 659 18.55 31.62 -25.28
CA THR A 659 17.13 32.00 -25.41
C THR A 659 16.95 33.10 -26.42
#